data_AF-A0A1A6BN69-F1
#
_entry.id   AF-A0A1A6BN69-F1
#
_cell.length_a   1.000
_cell.length_b   1.000
_cell.length_c   1.000
_cell.angle_alpha   90.00
_cell.angle_beta   90.00
_cell.angle_gamma   90.00
#
_symmetry.space_group_name_H-M   'P 1'
#
loop_
_entity.id
_entity.type
_entity.pdbx_description
1 polymer ?
#
loop_
_entity_poly.entity_id
_entity_poly.type
_entity_poly.pdbx_seq_one_letter_code
_entity_poly.pdbx_strand_id
1 'polypeptide(L)'
;MADQHSNPDVVVVGAGFAGLYAAYRFRLAGLSMRIFEAGDDIGGTWYWNRYPGARVDIPSVDYMFSFDADWAKDWQWSEKYATQPEILRYLNHVADKHDLRRDIQFGTRVTGAHWDDTSSGYRVSTDRGEEISCRYLVMATGCLSVPKELDIPGVENFTGETYFTSRWPHEPVDFTGKRVGVVGTGSSGIQSIPLIAAQAEQVVVFQRTPCFSIPAQNGPVAPDKLAQMVDETAYRQAAKYSFGGVPVERTITPAFSVSAEERRQRYERAWQRGELLEVLNLYADVMSNPLANKDFADFIHGKIRGIVHDPKTAEALCPTTYPVGAKRLCLDTNYYATFNLPHVRLVNLQDQPLLGVTRSGIDTAGESFEFDALVFATGFDAITGAVAAIDIVGRGGLALKDKWSHGPVTYLGLMTEGFPNLFLIAGPQSPSVLSNMAVSIEQHIDFVADTLTYLRDHGFDRIEPTKLAEAGWMQHVDDAASITLFPQANSWYVGANIPGKPRTFMAYAAGVDFYRVACEEVVARDYLGFALSGPAGPQCNDGVVRRLQPDVQMVLDQMALLDLPPLESLPHEQARAFMDEMNLARPPGPDVGEVVDGTLPGAAGSLAYRLYRPASLGPHPVVVYFHGGGWVLGDHTSDDPLCRDLCVRTGALIVSVNYRHAPEHRFPAALDDGWAAVRWVAEHAEELGGIPGRLAVCGWSAGAGIATVICRLARDTGWPTIVGQALITPVVDADQTRGSYMENADGYGLTAPLMRWFFDHYADPDVRDDPRVAPLRTPDLSGLPPAIVVSAEFDPLRDEGDAYAEALAAAGVPTQHVRARGHTHLSLSMVDVVVSGAPIRAQIADALLGFFAPDAAQSTAAQTVG
;
A
#
# COMPACT_ATOMS: atom_id res chain seq x y z
N MET A 1 16.01 -26.64 49.30
CA MET A 1 14.65 -26.60 48.72
C MET A 1 14.80 -25.98 47.35
N ALA A 2 14.86 -26.83 46.33
CA ALA A 2 14.76 -26.40 44.94
C ALA A 2 13.28 -26.31 44.56
N ASP A 3 13.00 -25.54 43.51
CA ASP A 3 11.84 -25.71 42.62
C ASP A 3 10.56 -24.89 42.90
N GLN A 4 10.61 -23.59 42.61
CA GLN A 4 9.40 -22.76 42.38
C GLN A 4 9.61 -21.55 41.44
N HIS A 5 10.68 -21.51 40.61
CA HIS A 5 10.96 -20.39 39.68
C HIS A 5 11.41 -20.86 38.26
N SER A 6 11.14 -22.10 37.85
CA SER A 6 11.82 -22.69 36.69
C SER A 6 11.31 -22.27 35.29
N ASN A 7 10.08 -21.79 35.14
CA ASN A 7 9.50 -21.44 33.82
C ASN A 7 8.93 -20.01 33.82
N PRO A 8 9.42 -19.08 32.96
CA PRO A 8 8.85 -17.75 32.82
C PRO A 8 7.51 -17.78 32.05
N ASP A 9 6.66 -16.79 32.25
CA ASP A 9 5.43 -16.62 31.45
C ASP A 9 5.78 -16.38 29.97
N VAL A 10 6.77 -15.51 29.74
CA VAL A 10 7.18 -15.05 28.40
C VAL A 10 8.66 -15.33 28.15
N VAL A 11 8.99 -15.89 26.99
CA VAL A 11 10.34 -15.84 26.44
C VAL A 11 10.40 -14.78 25.34
N VAL A 12 11.39 -13.89 25.42
CA VAL A 12 11.66 -12.87 24.40
C VAL A 12 13.00 -13.18 23.71
N VAL A 13 13.04 -13.11 22.39
CA VAL A 13 14.27 -13.36 21.62
C VAL A 13 14.77 -12.05 21.00
N GLY A 14 15.89 -11.54 21.52
CA GLY A 14 16.57 -10.30 21.10
C GLY A 14 16.48 -9.18 22.13
N ALA A 15 17.58 -8.43 22.31
CA ALA A 15 17.72 -7.31 23.24
C ALA A 15 18.05 -5.97 22.53
N GLY A 16 17.42 -5.75 21.37
CA GLY A 16 17.34 -4.42 20.73
C GLY A 16 16.24 -3.54 21.34
N PHE A 17 15.81 -2.50 20.62
CA PHE A 17 14.70 -1.62 21.03
C PHE A 17 13.47 -2.41 21.50
N ALA A 18 13.06 -3.43 20.74
CA ALA A 18 11.90 -4.26 21.06
C ALA A 18 12.06 -5.08 22.35
N GLY A 19 13.22 -5.73 22.54
CA GLY A 19 13.49 -6.51 23.74
C GLY A 19 13.57 -5.65 25.00
N LEU A 20 14.19 -4.48 24.91
CA LEU A 20 14.27 -3.52 26.01
C LEU A 20 12.90 -2.97 26.39
N TYR A 21 12.08 -2.61 25.39
CA TYR A 21 10.71 -2.16 25.68
C TYR A 21 9.82 -3.29 26.20
N ALA A 22 10.00 -4.53 25.72
CA ALA A 22 9.35 -5.71 26.29
C ALA A 22 9.70 -5.89 27.77
N ALA A 23 10.98 -5.74 28.14
CA ALA A 23 11.44 -5.81 29.52
C ALA A 23 10.75 -4.78 30.41
N TYR A 24 10.59 -3.55 29.91
CA TYR A 24 9.86 -2.49 30.61
C TYR A 24 8.36 -2.82 30.74
N ARG A 25 7.71 -3.13 29.61
CA ARG A 25 6.25 -3.28 29.52
C ARG A 25 5.71 -4.53 30.18
N PHE A 26 6.34 -5.68 29.99
CA PHE A 26 5.88 -6.94 30.59
C PHE A 26 6.06 -6.92 32.11
N ARG A 27 7.10 -6.25 32.61
CA ARG A 27 7.27 -6.03 34.06
C ARG A 27 6.15 -5.19 34.66
N LEU A 28 5.73 -4.11 33.99
CA LEU A 28 4.57 -3.32 34.42
C LEU A 28 3.27 -4.12 34.38
N ALA A 29 3.13 -5.04 33.43
CA ALA A 29 1.98 -5.96 33.35
C ALA A 29 2.03 -7.11 34.39
N GLY A 30 3.10 -7.20 35.18
CA GLY A 30 3.30 -8.25 36.19
C GLY A 30 3.62 -9.63 35.61
N LEU A 31 4.16 -9.70 34.38
CA LEU A 31 4.57 -10.93 33.72
C LEU A 31 6.03 -11.27 34.06
N SER A 32 6.29 -12.54 34.36
CA SER A 32 7.67 -13.05 34.45
C SER A 32 8.22 -13.31 33.06
N MET A 33 9.51 -13.04 32.85
CA MET A 33 10.11 -13.19 31.52
C MET A 33 11.58 -13.62 31.57
N ARG A 34 12.05 -14.17 30.45
CA ARG A 34 13.48 -14.34 30.17
C ARG A 34 13.78 -13.91 28.74
N ILE A 35 14.81 -13.09 28.58
CA ILE A 35 15.21 -12.51 27.29
C ILE A 35 16.54 -13.14 26.86
N PHE A 36 16.63 -13.65 25.64
CA PHE A 36 17.87 -14.19 25.09
C PHE A 36 18.46 -13.26 24.04
N GLU A 37 19.73 -12.89 24.20
CA GLU A 37 20.49 -12.09 23.24
C GLU A 37 21.74 -12.85 22.81
N ALA A 38 21.95 -12.91 21.49
CA ALA A 38 23.10 -13.59 20.92
C ALA A 38 24.40 -12.78 21.06
N GLY A 39 24.30 -11.44 21.10
CA GLY A 39 25.41 -10.55 21.43
C GLY A 39 25.77 -10.58 22.92
N ASP A 40 26.92 -10.00 23.24
CA ASP A 40 27.44 -9.95 24.61
C ASP A 40 26.91 -8.74 25.40
N ASP A 41 26.13 -7.88 24.75
CA ASP A 41 25.48 -6.70 25.34
C ASP A 41 24.21 -6.34 24.56
N ILE A 42 23.46 -5.37 25.07
CA ILE A 42 22.23 -4.87 24.45
C ILE A 42 22.50 -4.00 23.21
N GLY A 43 21.44 -3.72 22.46
CA GLY A 43 21.43 -2.70 21.41
C GLY A 43 20.98 -3.20 20.03
N GLY A 44 20.94 -4.52 19.83
CA GLY A 44 20.49 -5.14 18.58
C GLY A 44 21.28 -4.60 17.38
N THR A 45 20.60 -4.00 16.39
CA THR A 45 21.25 -3.36 15.24
C THR A 45 22.40 -2.43 15.63
N TRP A 46 22.24 -1.67 16.71
CA TRP A 46 23.26 -0.71 17.16
C TRP A 46 24.40 -1.36 17.95
N TYR A 47 24.29 -2.64 18.30
CA TYR A 47 25.40 -3.44 18.80
C TYR A 47 26.26 -3.98 17.65
N TRP A 48 25.62 -4.52 16.61
CA TRP A 48 26.29 -5.23 15.50
C TRP A 48 26.84 -4.30 14.40
N ASN A 49 26.12 -3.26 14.03
CA ASN A 49 26.40 -2.44 12.84
C ASN A 49 27.34 -1.27 13.18
N ARG A 50 28.63 -1.54 13.39
CA ARG A 50 29.64 -0.53 13.80
C ARG A 50 30.48 0.04 12.65
N TYR A 51 30.03 -0.12 11.41
CA TYR A 51 30.76 0.38 10.25
C TYR A 51 30.88 1.92 10.30
N PRO A 52 31.94 2.51 9.72
CA PRO A 52 32.14 3.94 9.77
C PRO A 52 30.94 4.67 9.14
N GLY A 53 30.35 5.61 9.88
CA GLY A 53 29.24 6.44 9.39
C GLY A 53 27.85 5.87 9.62
N ALA A 54 27.73 4.69 10.24
CA ALA A 54 26.45 4.11 10.64
C ALA A 54 25.63 5.11 11.46
N ARG A 55 24.41 5.43 11.01
CA ARG A 55 23.52 6.40 11.64
C ARG A 55 22.05 6.15 11.32
N VAL A 56 21.17 6.78 12.11
CA VAL A 56 19.73 6.83 11.85
C VAL A 56 19.39 7.70 10.63
N ASP A 57 18.23 7.46 10.03
CA ASP A 57 17.63 8.27 8.96
C ASP A 57 16.28 8.90 9.35
N ILE A 58 15.89 8.70 10.61
CA ILE A 58 14.82 9.40 11.31
C ILE A 58 15.48 10.35 12.31
N PRO A 59 14.98 11.59 12.49
CA PRO A 59 15.59 12.52 13.43
C PRO A 59 15.76 11.90 14.82
N SER A 60 16.89 12.13 15.48
CA SER A 60 17.28 11.45 16.74
C SER A 60 16.22 11.60 17.84
N VAL A 61 15.58 12.77 17.91
CA VAL A 61 14.49 13.05 18.87
C VAL A 61 13.21 12.24 18.59
N ASP A 62 13.02 11.75 17.37
CA ASP A 62 11.92 10.86 16.99
C ASP A 62 12.32 9.37 17.09
N TYR A 63 13.59 9.05 16.85
CA TYR A 63 14.14 7.69 16.93
C TYR A 63 14.59 7.33 18.36
N MET A 64 13.63 7.32 19.29
CA MET A 64 13.87 7.04 20.70
C MET A 64 12.62 6.46 21.36
N PHE A 65 12.74 5.96 22.58
CA PHE A 65 11.58 5.53 23.36
C PHE A 65 10.71 6.72 23.77
N SER A 66 9.39 6.54 23.77
CA SER A 66 8.42 7.57 24.18
C SER A 66 7.93 7.41 25.62
N PHE A 67 8.23 6.29 26.28
CA PHE A 67 7.75 6.01 27.64
C PHE A 67 8.53 6.73 28.76
N ASP A 68 9.76 7.16 28.50
CA ASP A 68 10.58 7.85 29.49
C ASP A 68 10.30 9.36 29.46
N ALA A 69 9.34 9.82 30.27
CA ALA A 69 8.94 11.22 30.33
C ALA A 69 10.04 12.19 30.81
N ASP A 70 11.14 11.67 31.38
CA ASP A 70 12.20 12.48 31.99
C ASP A 70 13.51 12.47 31.17
N TRP A 71 13.52 11.87 29.98
CA TRP A 71 14.73 11.73 29.15
C TRP A 71 15.46 13.06 28.92
N ALA A 72 14.74 14.17 28.76
CA ALA A 72 15.34 15.47 28.47
C ALA A 72 16.17 16.04 29.65
N LYS A 73 16.04 15.48 30.85
CA LYS A 73 16.83 15.87 32.04
C LYS A 73 18.21 15.24 32.03
N ASP A 74 18.35 14.05 31.46
CA ASP A 74 19.54 13.21 31.59
C ASP A 74 20.12 12.74 30.26
N TRP A 75 19.48 13.07 29.13
CA TRP A 75 19.96 12.81 27.78
C TRP A 75 19.84 14.02 26.86
N GLN A 76 20.88 14.27 26.06
CA GLN A 76 20.89 15.31 25.02
C GLN A 76 21.49 14.74 23.74
N TRP A 77 20.74 14.82 22.65
CA TRP A 77 21.21 14.42 21.32
C TRP A 77 22.21 15.43 20.75
N SER A 78 23.34 14.93 20.27
CA SER A 78 24.41 15.77 19.71
C SER A 78 24.12 16.25 18.28
N GLU A 79 23.35 15.46 17.52
CA GLU A 79 23.08 15.69 16.10
C GLU A 79 21.66 15.26 15.68
N LYS A 80 21.18 15.84 14.57
CA LYS A 80 19.88 15.57 13.92
C LYS A 80 19.73 14.09 13.61
N TYR A 81 20.78 13.43 13.13
CA TYR A 81 20.80 12.01 12.80
C TYR A 81 21.95 11.31 13.52
N ALA A 82 21.72 10.90 14.76
CA ALA A 82 22.73 10.31 15.65
C ALA A 82 23.43 9.07 15.05
N THR A 83 24.75 9.04 15.23
CA THR A 83 25.60 7.89 14.89
C THR A 83 25.34 6.68 15.80
N GLN A 84 25.73 5.50 15.31
CA GLN A 84 25.62 4.24 16.05
C GLN A 84 26.17 4.30 17.49
N PRO A 85 27.37 4.87 17.78
CA PRO A 85 27.88 4.91 19.14
C PRO A 85 26.99 5.73 20.08
N GLU A 86 26.38 6.82 19.59
CA GLU A 86 25.48 7.64 20.39
C GLU A 86 24.16 6.92 20.68
N ILE A 87 23.55 6.28 19.67
CA ILE A 87 22.35 5.46 19.86
C ILE A 87 22.61 4.31 20.85
N LEU A 88 23.75 3.63 20.74
CA LEU A 88 24.09 2.54 21.66
C LEU A 88 24.24 3.05 23.11
N ARG A 89 24.85 4.22 23.31
CA ARG A 89 24.91 4.86 24.64
C ARG A 89 23.53 5.24 25.15
N TYR A 90 22.63 5.75 24.30
CA TYR A 90 21.25 6.05 24.68
C TYR A 90 20.52 4.80 25.18
N LEU A 91 20.61 3.69 24.44
CA LEU A 91 19.99 2.42 24.84
C LEU A 91 20.56 1.90 26.16
N ASN A 92 21.87 2.04 26.37
CA ASN A 92 22.52 1.69 27.63
C ASN A 92 22.03 2.55 28.80
N HIS A 93 21.94 3.86 28.60
CA HIS A 93 21.41 4.81 29.58
C HIS A 93 19.98 4.46 30.01
N VAL A 94 19.08 4.23 29.05
CA VAL A 94 17.69 3.83 29.33
C VAL A 94 17.63 2.49 30.06
N ALA A 95 18.42 1.52 29.62
CA ALA A 95 18.44 0.20 30.23
C ALA A 95 18.98 0.21 31.66
N ASP A 96 19.93 1.09 32.00
CA ASP A 96 20.39 1.29 33.37
C ASP A 96 19.34 2.01 34.21
N LYS A 97 18.78 3.11 33.69
CA LYS A 97 17.76 3.93 34.36
C LYS A 97 16.53 3.13 34.78
N HIS A 98 16.11 2.16 33.96
CA HIS A 98 14.91 1.36 34.19
C HIS A 98 15.19 -0.10 34.61
N ASP A 99 16.43 -0.47 34.95
CA ASP A 99 16.84 -1.83 35.35
C ASP A 99 16.39 -2.91 34.33
N LEU A 100 16.64 -2.68 33.04
CA LEU A 100 16.13 -3.54 31.96
C LEU A 100 16.99 -4.79 31.70
N ARG A 101 18.20 -4.88 32.26
CA ARG A 101 19.13 -5.99 32.01
C ARG A 101 18.89 -7.23 32.86
N ARG A 102 18.17 -7.08 33.97
CA ARG A 102 17.99 -8.14 34.98
C ARG A 102 17.48 -9.45 34.41
N ASP A 103 16.61 -9.38 33.40
CA ASP A 103 15.92 -10.52 32.83
C ASP A 103 16.59 -11.01 31.52
N ILE A 104 17.75 -10.45 31.15
CA ILE A 104 18.48 -10.73 29.90
C ILE A 104 19.63 -11.71 30.13
N GLN A 105 19.73 -12.69 29.25
CA GLN A 105 20.86 -13.59 29.12
C GLN A 105 21.60 -13.35 27.79
N PHE A 106 22.82 -12.85 27.91
CA PHE A 106 23.72 -12.54 26.79
C PHE A 106 24.50 -13.75 26.27
N GLY A 107 25.08 -13.61 25.07
CA GLY A 107 25.88 -14.61 24.39
C GLY A 107 25.15 -15.94 24.20
N THR A 108 23.82 -15.91 24.13
CA THR A 108 22.95 -17.10 24.10
C THR A 108 21.97 -16.98 22.95
N ARG A 109 22.10 -17.86 21.97
CA ARG A 109 21.23 -17.90 20.79
C ARG A 109 20.12 -18.91 21.00
N VAL A 110 18.88 -18.50 20.75
CA VAL A 110 17.76 -19.44 20.61
C VAL A 110 17.90 -20.18 19.28
N THR A 111 17.87 -21.52 19.32
CA THR A 111 18.03 -22.39 18.15
C THR A 111 16.73 -23.08 17.74
N GLY A 112 15.78 -23.25 18.67
CA GLY A 112 14.48 -23.86 18.38
C GLY A 112 13.41 -23.46 19.39
N ALA A 113 12.15 -23.53 18.96
CA ALA A 113 10.98 -23.30 19.79
C ALA A 113 9.81 -24.17 19.33
N HIS A 114 9.46 -25.18 20.12
CA HIS A 114 8.48 -26.19 19.73
C HIS A 114 7.23 -26.10 20.60
N TRP A 115 6.06 -25.99 19.97
CA TRP A 115 4.78 -25.97 20.65
C TRP A 115 4.49 -27.33 21.32
N ASP A 116 3.97 -27.28 22.54
CA ASP A 116 3.49 -28.42 23.29
C ASP A 116 2.01 -28.20 23.66
N ASP A 117 1.12 -28.97 23.02
CA ASP A 117 -0.31 -28.93 23.27
C ASP A 117 -0.68 -29.33 24.71
N THR A 118 0.16 -30.09 25.41
CA THR A 118 -0.10 -30.52 26.80
C THR A 118 0.05 -29.36 27.77
N SER A 119 1.04 -28.50 27.54
CA SER A 119 1.32 -27.34 28.40
C SER A 119 0.70 -26.04 27.88
N SER A 120 0.10 -26.05 26.68
CA SER A 120 -0.36 -24.86 25.95
C SER A 120 0.74 -23.80 25.87
N GLY A 121 1.96 -24.21 25.51
CA GLY A 121 3.13 -23.34 25.51
C GLY A 121 4.25 -23.83 24.61
N TYR A 122 5.39 -23.13 24.68
CA TYR A 122 6.59 -23.45 23.92
C TYR A 122 7.69 -24.02 24.80
N ARG A 123 8.42 -24.97 24.23
CA ARG A 123 9.72 -25.42 24.71
C ARG A 123 10.80 -24.78 23.84
N VAL A 124 11.63 -23.93 24.44
CA VAL A 124 12.66 -23.14 23.77
C VAL A 124 14.04 -23.73 24.06
N SER A 125 14.81 -23.99 23.01
CA SER A 125 16.18 -24.53 23.07
C SER A 125 17.20 -23.45 22.69
N THR A 126 18.37 -23.50 23.33
CA THR A 126 19.49 -22.58 23.08
C THR A 126 20.76 -23.28 22.59
N ASP A 127 21.68 -22.52 22.00
CA ASP A 127 23.01 -22.98 21.59
C ASP A 127 23.92 -23.40 22.76
N ARG A 128 23.53 -23.08 23.99
CA ARG A 128 24.19 -23.52 25.23
C ARG A 128 23.61 -24.81 25.81
N GLY A 129 22.62 -25.41 25.14
CA GLY A 129 21.98 -26.64 25.59
C GLY A 129 20.93 -26.46 26.69
N GLU A 130 20.57 -25.22 27.03
CA GLU A 130 19.42 -24.94 27.91
C GLU A 130 18.10 -25.19 27.18
N GLU A 131 17.14 -25.77 27.89
CA GLU A 131 15.76 -25.99 27.44
C GLU A 131 14.80 -25.38 28.47
N ILE A 132 13.93 -24.46 28.04
CA ILE A 132 13.08 -23.66 28.92
C ILE A 132 11.66 -23.69 28.39
N SER A 133 10.67 -23.88 29.28
CA SER A 133 9.26 -23.82 28.90
C SER A 133 8.67 -22.45 29.21
N CYS A 134 7.84 -21.93 28.32
CA CYS A 134 7.08 -20.69 28.52
C CYS A 134 5.69 -20.80 27.90
N ARG A 135 4.76 -19.93 28.29
CA ARG A 135 3.41 -19.90 27.69
C ARG A 135 3.38 -19.08 26.41
N TYR A 136 4.11 -17.97 26.41
CA TYR A 136 4.14 -17.00 25.33
C TYR A 136 5.55 -16.83 24.79
N LEU A 137 5.67 -16.71 23.47
CA LEU A 137 6.94 -16.51 22.77
C LEU A 137 6.88 -15.20 21.97
N VAL A 138 7.82 -14.30 22.22
CA VAL A 138 7.89 -12.99 21.57
C VAL A 138 9.20 -12.87 20.78
N MET A 139 9.06 -12.79 19.46
CA MET A 139 10.18 -12.67 18.52
C MET A 139 10.51 -11.19 18.31
N ALA A 140 11.46 -10.69 19.10
CA ALA A 140 12.06 -9.36 19.00
C ALA A 140 13.37 -9.38 18.19
N THR A 141 13.48 -10.27 17.21
CA THR A 141 14.72 -10.62 16.49
C THR A 141 15.18 -9.59 15.47
N GLY A 142 14.34 -8.59 15.18
CA GLY A 142 14.59 -7.52 14.20
C GLY A 142 14.45 -7.98 12.74
N CYS A 143 14.01 -7.06 11.89
CA CYS A 143 13.78 -7.32 10.46
C CYS A 143 15.05 -7.23 9.58
N LEU A 144 16.20 -6.83 10.13
CA LEU A 144 17.46 -6.65 9.40
C LEU A 144 18.64 -7.16 10.24
N SER A 145 18.59 -8.42 10.67
CA SER A 145 19.58 -9.00 11.60
C SER A 145 20.33 -10.21 11.06
N VAL A 146 19.80 -10.93 10.06
CA VAL A 146 20.52 -12.04 9.40
C VAL A 146 21.22 -11.52 8.15
N PRO A 147 22.57 -11.44 8.14
CA PRO A 147 23.31 -11.01 6.96
C PRO A 147 23.00 -11.90 5.76
N LYS A 148 22.93 -11.31 4.57
CA LYS A 148 22.82 -12.09 3.35
C LYS A 148 24.10 -12.91 3.14
N GLU A 149 23.97 -14.19 2.77
CA GLU A 149 25.11 -14.98 2.29
C GLU A 149 25.73 -14.36 1.03
N LEU A 150 27.05 -14.32 0.97
CA LEU A 150 27.75 -13.76 -0.20
C LEU A 150 27.67 -14.72 -1.37
N ASP A 151 26.82 -14.38 -2.33
CA ASP A 151 26.74 -15.04 -3.63
C ASP A 151 27.78 -14.41 -4.59
N ILE A 152 29.07 -14.53 -4.21
CA ILE A 152 30.21 -14.06 -5.00
C ILE A 152 31.23 -15.21 -5.07
N PRO A 153 31.49 -15.79 -6.26
CA PRO A 153 32.45 -16.87 -6.40
C PRO A 153 33.83 -16.51 -5.87
N GLY A 154 34.41 -17.39 -5.08
CA GLY A 154 35.81 -17.28 -4.64
C GLY A 154 36.07 -16.31 -3.49
N VAL A 155 35.04 -15.78 -2.82
CA VAL A 155 35.21 -14.80 -1.74
C VAL A 155 36.05 -15.32 -0.56
N GLU A 156 35.97 -16.62 -0.29
CA GLU A 156 36.77 -17.33 0.70
C GLU A 156 38.28 -17.38 0.37
N ASN A 157 38.67 -17.08 -0.87
CA ASN A 157 40.06 -17.14 -1.32
C ASN A 157 40.84 -15.84 -1.07
N PHE A 158 40.15 -14.74 -0.77
CA PHE A 158 40.81 -13.45 -0.53
C PHE A 158 41.70 -13.52 0.71
N THR A 159 42.95 -13.08 0.56
CA THR A 159 43.96 -13.16 1.64
C THR A 159 44.14 -11.86 2.41
N GLY A 160 43.52 -10.77 1.94
CA GLY A 160 43.50 -9.49 2.64
C GLY A 160 42.41 -9.41 3.70
N GLU A 161 42.23 -8.22 4.27
CA GLU A 161 41.25 -7.99 5.32
C GLU A 161 39.82 -7.96 4.75
N THR A 162 38.88 -8.64 5.40
CA THR A 162 37.49 -8.67 4.95
C THR A 162 36.55 -8.14 6.02
N TYR A 163 35.73 -7.16 5.65
CA TYR A 163 34.78 -6.51 6.54
C TYR A 163 33.36 -6.60 5.98
N PHE A 164 32.39 -6.76 6.89
CA PHE A 164 30.97 -6.78 6.58
C PHE A 164 30.29 -5.69 7.40
N THR A 165 29.50 -4.84 6.75
CA THR A 165 28.81 -3.75 7.47
C THR A 165 27.83 -4.26 8.52
N SER A 166 27.31 -5.48 8.37
CA SER A 166 26.38 -6.12 9.31
C SER A 166 27.02 -6.71 10.57
N ARG A 167 28.34 -6.87 10.61
CA ARG A 167 29.09 -7.47 11.73
C ARG A 167 30.49 -6.86 11.80
N TRP A 168 30.52 -5.54 11.86
CA TRP A 168 31.77 -4.80 11.86
C TRP A 168 32.54 -5.06 13.17
N PRO A 169 33.89 -5.16 13.13
CA PRO A 169 34.68 -5.35 14.34
C PRO A 169 34.39 -4.30 15.42
N HIS A 170 34.48 -4.70 16.69
CA HIS A 170 34.35 -3.78 17.82
C HIS A 170 35.59 -2.89 17.97
N GLU A 171 36.75 -3.38 17.53
CA GLU A 171 37.98 -2.61 17.47
C GLU A 171 37.98 -1.67 16.25
N PRO A 172 38.54 -0.46 16.37
CA PRO A 172 38.67 0.46 15.24
C PRO A 172 39.41 -0.17 14.06
N VAL A 173 38.89 0.03 12.86
CA VAL A 173 39.51 -0.39 11.60
C VAL A 173 40.20 0.81 10.97
N ASP A 174 41.49 0.66 10.64
CA ASP A 174 42.30 1.70 9.99
C ASP A 174 42.54 1.35 8.51
N PHE A 175 42.07 2.24 7.62
CA PHE A 175 42.27 2.13 6.18
C PHE A 175 43.44 2.97 5.65
N THR A 176 44.17 3.69 6.50
CA THR A 176 45.29 4.55 6.10
C THR A 176 46.30 3.78 5.25
N GLY A 177 46.57 4.27 4.03
CA GLY A 177 47.53 3.65 3.12
C GLY A 177 47.08 2.33 2.48
N LYS A 178 45.78 1.96 2.60
CA LYS A 178 45.23 0.74 2.00
C LYS A 178 44.48 1.01 0.71
N ARG A 179 44.49 0.03 -0.19
CA ARG A 179 43.58 -0.08 -1.35
C ARG A 179 42.34 -0.85 -0.92
N VAL A 180 41.17 -0.22 -1.00
CA VAL A 180 39.91 -0.77 -0.49
C VAL A 180 38.89 -0.99 -1.60
N GLY A 181 38.37 -2.21 -1.70
CA GLY A 181 37.22 -2.53 -2.56
C GLY A 181 35.93 -2.50 -1.76
N VAL A 182 34.93 -1.74 -2.18
CA VAL A 182 33.60 -1.68 -1.52
C VAL A 182 32.53 -2.25 -2.45
N VAL A 183 31.84 -3.31 -2.03
CA VAL A 183 30.80 -3.98 -2.82
C VAL A 183 29.42 -3.64 -2.27
N GLY A 184 28.61 -2.94 -3.07
CA GLY A 184 27.24 -2.57 -2.73
C GLY A 184 27.08 -1.08 -2.38
N THR A 185 26.01 -0.48 -2.90
CA THR A 185 25.69 0.95 -2.76
C THR A 185 24.29 1.16 -2.16
N GLY A 186 23.87 0.26 -1.27
CA GLY A 186 22.73 0.50 -0.39
C GLY A 186 23.08 1.49 0.73
N SER A 187 22.14 1.74 1.65
CA SER A 187 22.32 2.71 2.76
C SER A 187 23.64 2.53 3.52
N SER A 188 24.02 1.30 3.89
CA SER A 188 25.31 1.05 4.57
C SER A 188 26.52 1.47 3.74
N GLY A 189 26.52 1.17 2.43
CA GLY A 189 27.60 1.57 1.53
C GLY A 189 27.65 3.09 1.34
N ILE A 190 26.49 3.72 1.13
CA ILE A 190 26.37 5.18 0.99
C ILE A 190 26.92 5.92 2.23
N GLN A 191 26.66 5.40 3.42
CA GLN A 191 27.17 5.97 4.67
C GLN A 191 28.67 5.73 4.86
N SER A 192 29.19 4.55 4.49
CA SER A 192 30.59 4.18 4.76
C SER A 192 31.59 4.68 3.71
N ILE A 193 31.21 4.72 2.44
CA ILE A 193 32.11 5.06 1.31
C ILE A 193 32.84 6.40 1.53
N PRO A 194 32.16 7.51 1.89
CA PRO A 194 32.84 8.79 2.10
C PRO A 194 33.90 8.74 3.21
N LEU A 195 33.63 8.01 4.30
CA LEU A 195 34.55 7.91 5.43
C LEU A 195 35.73 6.96 5.15
N ILE A 196 35.49 5.88 4.42
CA ILE A 196 36.56 4.98 3.93
C ILE A 196 37.46 5.75 2.96
N ALA A 197 36.87 6.49 2.00
CA ALA A 197 37.61 7.29 1.02
C ALA A 197 38.43 8.44 1.64
N ALA A 198 38.01 8.95 2.80
CA ALA A 198 38.77 9.96 3.54
C ALA A 198 40.08 9.42 4.15
N GLN A 199 40.22 8.10 4.31
CA GLN A 199 41.39 7.45 4.92
C GLN A 199 42.22 6.63 3.93
N ALA A 200 41.55 5.89 3.05
CA ALA A 200 42.19 4.95 2.14
C ALA A 200 43.06 5.64 1.08
N GLU A 201 44.14 4.98 0.67
CA GLU A 201 44.96 5.44 -0.46
C GLU A 201 44.19 5.35 -1.78
N GLN A 202 43.35 4.32 -1.93
CA GLN A 202 42.51 4.10 -3.09
C GLN A 202 41.20 3.43 -2.67
N VAL A 203 40.08 3.84 -3.28
CA VAL A 203 38.79 3.16 -3.14
C VAL A 203 38.20 2.81 -4.50
N VAL A 204 37.79 1.56 -4.67
CA VAL A 204 36.99 1.12 -5.83
C VAL A 204 35.63 0.65 -5.34
N VAL A 205 34.57 1.30 -5.84
CA VAL A 205 33.18 1.00 -5.48
C VAL A 205 32.53 0.17 -6.57
N PHE A 206 32.09 -1.03 -6.24
CA PHE A 206 31.40 -1.95 -7.14
C PHE A 206 29.87 -1.80 -6.98
N GLN A 207 29.24 -1.15 -7.94
CA GLN A 207 27.82 -0.84 -7.94
C GLN A 207 27.07 -1.72 -8.94
N ARG A 208 26.06 -2.46 -8.47
CA ARG A 208 25.12 -3.17 -9.36
C ARG A 208 23.90 -2.35 -9.76
N THR A 209 23.38 -1.56 -8.83
CA THR A 209 22.22 -0.70 -9.07
C THR A 209 22.39 0.54 -8.22
N PRO A 210 22.39 1.76 -8.79
CA PRO A 210 22.45 2.98 -7.99
C PRO A 210 21.19 3.11 -7.10
N CYS A 211 21.37 3.72 -5.93
CA CYS A 211 20.30 4.08 -5.00
C CYS A 211 19.98 5.57 -5.10
N PHE A 212 18.71 5.94 -5.02
CA PHE A 212 18.36 7.33 -4.76
C PHE A 212 18.88 7.71 -3.38
N SER A 213 19.67 8.78 -3.34
CA SER A 213 20.16 9.41 -2.12
C SER A 213 19.94 10.91 -2.15
N ILE A 214 19.64 11.48 -0.99
CA ILE A 214 19.57 12.92 -0.76
C ILE A 214 20.49 13.32 0.40
N PRO A 215 21.03 14.55 0.41
CA PRO A 215 21.85 15.02 1.51
C PRO A 215 21.07 15.03 2.83
N ALA A 216 21.63 14.44 3.88
CA ALA A 216 21.04 14.41 5.21
C ALA A 216 21.01 15.80 5.87
N GLN A 217 21.88 16.72 5.44
CA GLN A 217 22.07 18.04 6.06
C GLN A 217 22.27 17.92 7.58
N ASN A 218 23.07 16.91 7.95
CA ASN A 218 23.25 16.55 9.35
C ASN A 218 24.08 17.62 10.08
N GLY A 219 23.71 17.86 11.34
CA GLY A 219 24.25 18.89 12.21
C GLY A 219 23.51 18.84 13.54
N PRO A 220 23.62 19.86 14.41
CA PRO A 220 22.84 19.91 15.65
C PRO A 220 21.33 19.81 15.38
N VAL A 221 20.57 19.29 16.35
CA VAL A 221 19.09 19.26 16.26
C VAL A 221 18.58 20.69 16.09
N ALA A 222 17.75 20.90 15.06
CA ALA A 222 17.29 22.24 14.71
C ALA A 222 16.33 22.81 15.79
N PRO A 223 16.41 24.11 16.12
CA PRO A 223 15.54 24.70 17.15
C PRO A 223 14.05 24.62 16.83
N ASP A 224 13.65 24.69 15.56
CA ASP A 224 12.26 24.52 15.11
C ASP A 224 11.75 23.11 15.39
N LYS A 225 12.59 22.09 15.22
CA LYS A 225 12.25 20.70 15.58
C LYS A 225 12.01 20.55 17.08
N LEU A 226 12.86 21.14 17.92
CA LEU A 226 12.66 21.13 19.37
C LEU A 226 11.41 21.93 19.80
N ALA A 227 11.11 23.03 19.10
CA ALA A 227 9.92 23.84 19.37
C ALA A 227 8.60 23.09 19.08
N GLN A 228 8.60 22.13 18.15
CA GLN A 228 7.45 21.24 17.93
C GLN A 228 7.17 20.30 19.12
N MET A 229 8.17 20.06 19.97
CA MET A 229 8.11 19.15 21.12
C MET A 229 7.93 19.88 22.45
N VAL A 230 7.49 21.15 22.44
CA VAL A 230 7.21 21.91 23.68
C VAL A 230 6.14 21.19 24.52
N ASP A 231 5.09 20.67 23.87
CA ASP A 231 4.20 19.67 24.45
C ASP A 231 4.59 18.29 23.93
N GLU A 232 5.59 17.68 24.58
CA GLU A 232 6.10 16.38 24.16
C GLU A 232 5.00 15.30 24.24
N THR A 233 4.11 15.34 25.22
CA THR A 233 3.05 14.32 25.36
C THR A 233 2.13 14.35 24.14
N ALA A 234 1.65 15.54 23.76
CA ALA A 234 0.83 15.71 22.57
C ALA A 234 1.58 15.33 21.29
N TYR A 235 2.86 15.69 21.18
CA TYR A 235 3.70 15.35 20.04
C TYR A 235 3.89 13.84 19.87
N ARG A 236 4.23 13.10 20.94
CA ARG A 236 4.35 11.64 20.93
C ARG A 236 3.01 10.97 20.64
N GLN A 237 1.92 11.53 21.13
CA GLN A 237 0.58 11.03 20.80
C GLN A 237 0.27 11.22 19.32
N ALA A 238 0.56 12.38 18.73
CA ALA A 238 0.40 12.62 17.30
C ALA A 238 1.28 11.68 16.46
N ALA A 239 2.47 11.33 16.94
CA ALA A 239 3.38 10.43 16.24
C ALA A 239 2.78 9.01 16.09
N LYS A 240 2.01 8.57 17.08
CA LYS A 240 1.34 7.25 17.06
C LYS A 240 0.24 7.15 16.00
N TYR A 241 -0.32 8.29 15.56
CA TYR A 241 -1.39 8.39 14.56
C TYR A 241 -0.94 9.17 13.32
N SER A 242 0.35 9.18 13.00
CA SER A 242 0.86 9.73 11.76
C SER A 242 1.32 8.63 10.80
N PHE A 243 1.41 8.93 9.51
CA PHE A 243 1.79 7.97 8.47
C PHE A 243 3.08 7.20 8.77
N GLY A 244 4.15 7.93 9.09
CA GLY A 244 5.50 7.37 9.24
C GLY A 244 5.95 7.19 10.69
N GLY A 245 5.10 7.43 11.70
CA GLY A 245 5.53 7.45 13.10
C GLY A 245 6.32 8.71 13.51
N VAL A 246 6.15 9.80 12.76
CA VAL A 246 6.63 11.15 13.06
C VAL A 246 5.51 12.14 12.67
N PRO A 247 5.12 13.11 13.51
CA PRO A 247 4.06 14.07 13.21
C PRO A 247 4.45 14.97 12.02
N VAL A 248 4.03 14.56 10.82
CA VAL A 248 4.15 15.33 9.58
C VAL A 248 2.76 15.37 8.97
N GLU A 249 2.28 16.57 8.65
CA GLU A 249 1.00 16.76 7.99
C GLU A 249 1.05 16.14 6.58
N ARG A 250 0.10 15.24 6.28
CA ARG A 250 0.00 14.66 4.93
C ARG A 250 -0.45 15.74 3.95
N THR A 251 0.27 15.89 2.86
CA THR A 251 -0.17 16.79 1.79
C THR A 251 -1.36 16.17 1.04
N ILE A 252 -2.35 17.00 0.72
CA ILE A 252 -3.48 16.63 -0.14
C ILE A 252 -3.35 17.23 -1.55
N THR A 253 -2.26 17.96 -1.83
CA THR A 253 -2.02 18.59 -3.14
C THR A 253 -1.44 17.57 -4.12
N PRO A 254 -2.09 17.30 -5.28
CA PRO A 254 -1.48 16.53 -6.36
C PRO A 254 -0.35 17.29 -7.06
N ALA A 255 0.66 16.60 -7.59
CA ALA A 255 1.84 17.24 -8.17
C ALA A 255 1.51 18.17 -9.34
N PHE A 256 0.59 17.76 -10.21
CA PHE A 256 0.24 18.51 -11.41
C PHE A 256 -0.92 19.49 -11.21
N SER A 257 -1.48 19.61 -10.00
CA SER A 257 -2.44 20.68 -9.68
C SER A 257 -1.75 22.02 -9.42
N VAL A 258 -0.41 22.05 -9.35
CA VAL A 258 0.40 23.26 -9.14
C VAL A 258 1.34 23.51 -10.33
N SER A 259 1.89 24.72 -10.40
CA SER A 259 2.82 25.10 -11.47
C SER A 259 4.15 24.32 -11.40
N ALA A 260 4.86 24.20 -12.53
CA ALA A 260 6.19 23.59 -12.56
C ALA A 260 7.22 24.32 -11.70
N GLU A 261 7.10 25.65 -11.56
CA GLU A 261 7.97 26.45 -10.70
C GLU A 261 7.73 26.13 -9.21
N GLU A 262 6.46 26.04 -8.80
CA GLU A 262 6.12 25.62 -7.44
C GLU A 262 6.61 24.21 -7.14
N ARG A 263 6.47 23.26 -8.09
CA ARG A 263 7.08 21.92 -7.97
C ARG A 263 8.55 21.98 -7.68
N ARG A 264 9.29 22.74 -8.48
CA ARG A 264 10.74 22.91 -8.32
C ARG A 264 11.10 23.51 -6.96
N GLN A 265 10.37 24.49 -6.48
CA GLN A 265 10.60 25.11 -5.17
C GLN A 265 10.40 24.12 -4.01
N ARG A 266 9.34 23.29 -4.06
CA ARG A 266 9.12 22.25 -3.05
C ARG A 266 10.24 21.21 -3.08
N TYR A 267 10.67 20.76 -4.26
CA TYR A 267 11.80 19.83 -4.41
C TYR A 267 13.11 20.39 -3.84
N GLU A 268 13.42 21.66 -4.12
CA GLU A 268 14.60 22.34 -3.58
C GLU A 268 14.57 22.44 -2.06
N ARG A 269 13.42 22.80 -1.48
CA ARG A 269 13.24 22.81 -0.02
C ARG A 269 13.49 21.43 0.58
N ALA A 270 12.91 20.38 0.01
CA ALA A 270 13.09 19.00 0.48
C ALA A 270 14.57 18.58 0.44
N TRP A 271 15.26 18.90 -0.66
CA TRP A 271 16.69 18.65 -0.84
C TRP A 271 17.56 19.37 0.19
N GLN A 272 17.17 20.59 0.57
CA GLN A 272 17.87 21.40 1.58
C GLN A 272 17.55 21.03 3.03
N ARG A 273 16.40 20.38 3.29
CA ARG A 273 16.04 19.91 4.63
C ARG A 273 16.58 18.51 4.91
N GLY A 274 16.60 17.63 3.91
CA GLY A 274 17.14 16.28 4.05
C GLY A 274 16.32 15.43 5.03
N GLU A 275 14.99 15.46 4.93
CA GLU A 275 14.07 14.71 5.80
C GLU A 275 13.29 13.65 5.01
N LEU A 276 13.50 12.38 5.37
CA LEU A 276 13.00 11.22 4.63
C LEU A 276 11.47 11.26 4.45
N LEU A 277 10.73 11.48 5.54
CA LEU A 277 9.26 11.46 5.52
C LEU A 277 8.66 12.69 4.84
N GLU A 278 9.33 13.85 4.87
CA GLU A 278 8.90 15.04 4.12
C GLU A 278 9.05 14.82 2.61
N VAL A 279 10.15 14.20 2.18
CA VAL A 279 10.41 13.93 0.75
C VAL A 279 9.41 12.95 0.16
N LEU A 280 9.02 11.91 0.90
CA LEU A 280 7.99 10.97 0.45
C LEU A 280 6.56 11.55 0.52
N ASN A 281 6.40 12.74 1.10
CA ASN A 281 5.14 13.46 1.29
C ASN A 281 5.14 14.83 0.56
N LEU A 282 5.90 14.97 -0.53
CA LEU A 282 5.96 16.20 -1.32
C LEU A 282 4.63 16.56 -1.99
N TYR A 283 3.96 15.54 -2.53
CA TYR A 283 2.64 15.60 -3.15
C TYR A 283 1.85 14.35 -2.81
N ALA A 284 0.51 14.47 -2.82
CA ALA A 284 -0.41 13.42 -2.43
C ALA A 284 -0.26 12.17 -3.31
N ASP A 285 0.19 12.37 -4.56
CA ASP A 285 0.30 11.35 -5.60
C ASP A 285 1.74 11.01 -5.97
N VAL A 286 2.77 11.54 -5.31
CA VAL A 286 4.19 11.27 -5.70
C VAL A 286 4.57 9.79 -5.56
N MET A 287 3.89 9.05 -4.69
CA MET A 287 4.09 7.62 -4.46
C MET A 287 3.03 6.71 -5.10
N SER A 288 2.11 7.26 -5.91
CA SER A 288 1.06 6.50 -6.61
C SER A 288 0.96 6.85 -8.11
N ASN A 289 1.39 8.04 -8.52
CA ASN A 289 1.38 8.53 -9.89
C ASN A 289 2.80 8.43 -10.51
N PRO A 290 3.03 7.56 -11.51
CA PRO A 290 4.34 7.40 -12.15
C PRO A 290 4.89 8.68 -12.80
N LEU A 291 4.02 9.55 -13.32
CA LEU A 291 4.46 10.81 -13.94
C LEU A 291 4.95 11.80 -12.90
N ALA A 292 4.24 11.91 -11.77
CA ALA A 292 4.65 12.76 -10.65
C ALA A 292 5.97 12.28 -10.05
N ASN A 293 6.12 10.96 -9.85
CA ASN A 293 7.37 10.38 -9.36
C ASN A 293 8.54 10.60 -10.33
N LYS A 294 8.29 10.46 -11.63
CA LYS A 294 9.31 10.70 -12.67
C LYS A 294 9.78 12.16 -12.67
N ASP A 295 8.88 13.13 -12.56
CA ASP A 295 9.23 14.56 -12.46
C ASP A 295 10.18 14.82 -11.28
N PHE A 296 9.93 14.17 -10.13
CA PHE A 296 10.82 14.24 -8.98
C PHE A 296 12.15 13.48 -9.18
N ALA A 297 12.13 12.31 -9.81
CA ALA A 297 13.35 11.57 -10.15
C ALA A 297 14.28 12.38 -11.07
N ASP A 298 13.72 13.06 -12.06
CA ASP A 298 14.46 13.91 -12.99
C ASP A 298 15.10 15.12 -12.27
N PHE A 299 14.43 15.68 -11.26
CA PHE A 299 15.04 16.67 -10.37
C PHE A 299 16.26 16.12 -9.62
N ILE A 300 16.17 14.93 -9.01
CA ILE A 300 17.29 14.30 -8.30
C ILE A 300 18.44 14.02 -9.28
N HIS A 301 18.16 13.51 -10.48
CA HIS A 301 19.19 13.30 -11.51
C HIS A 301 19.89 14.61 -11.90
N GLY A 302 19.14 15.71 -11.99
CA GLY A 302 19.71 17.04 -12.19
C GLY A 302 20.69 17.44 -11.08
N LYS A 303 20.38 17.13 -9.82
CA LYS A 303 21.31 17.35 -8.70
C LYS A 303 22.56 16.50 -8.78
N ILE A 304 22.43 15.21 -9.10
CA ILE A 304 23.58 14.29 -9.24
C ILE A 304 24.54 14.81 -10.32
N ARG A 305 24.01 15.14 -11.50
CA ARG A 305 24.80 15.71 -12.63
C ARG A 305 25.44 17.05 -12.30
N GLY A 306 24.85 17.82 -11.38
CA GLY A 306 25.42 19.07 -10.89
C GLY A 306 26.54 18.88 -9.86
N ILE A 307 26.60 17.74 -9.17
CA ILE A 307 27.59 17.45 -8.12
C ILE A 307 28.79 16.67 -8.69
N VAL A 308 28.54 15.68 -9.56
CA VAL A 308 29.57 14.77 -10.07
C VAL A 308 30.18 15.33 -11.37
N HIS A 309 31.49 15.57 -11.37
CA HIS A 309 32.18 16.26 -12.46
C HIS A 309 32.35 15.40 -13.72
N ASP A 310 32.59 14.09 -13.56
CA ASP A 310 32.70 13.16 -14.68
C ASP A 310 31.29 12.74 -15.17
N PRO A 311 30.89 13.05 -16.42
CA PRO A 311 29.55 12.77 -16.90
C PRO A 311 29.21 11.28 -16.92
N LYS A 312 30.19 10.39 -17.16
CA LYS A 312 29.94 8.94 -17.19
C LYS A 312 29.62 8.41 -15.80
N THR A 313 30.38 8.84 -14.79
CA THR A 313 30.15 8.52 -13.39
C THR A 313 28.82 9.10 -12.90
N ALA A 314 28.49 10.33 -13.30
CA ALA A 314 27.22 10.96 -12.96
C ALA A 314 26.00 10.15 -13.46
N GLU A 315 26.02 9.71 -14.72
CA GLU A 315 24.94 8.87 -15.28
C GLU A 315 24.88 7.49 -14.61
N ALA A 316 26.03 6.87 -14.33
CA ALA A 316 26.05 5.58 -13.63
C ALA A 316 25.47 5.67 -12.20
N LEU A 317 25.50 6.84 -11.57
CA LEU A 317 24.92 7.09 -10.24
C LEU A 317 23.43 7.42 -10.27
N CYS A 318 22.81 7.64 -11.45
CA CYS A 318 21.39 7.94 -11.59
C CYS A 318 20.53 6.66 -11.66
N PRO A 319 19.60 6.43 -10.72
CA PRO A 319 18.70 5.28 -10.80
C PRO A 319 17.63 5.43 -11.89
N THR A 320 17.63 4.51 -12.85
CA THR A 320 16.70 4.53 -14.01
C THR A 320 15.75 3.33 -14.07
N THR A 321 15.88 2.37 -13.17
CA THR A 321 15.18 1.08 -13.25
C THR A 321 14.01 0.94 -12.27
N TYR A 322 13.77 1.94 -11.42
CA TYR A 322 12.68 1.93 -10.44
C TYR A 322 12.30 3.36 -9.99
N PRO A 323 11.07 3.59 -9.49
CA PRO A 323 10.62 4.88 -8.97
C PRO A 323 11.35 5.32 -7.69
N VAL A 324 11.40 6.63 -7.42
CA VAL A 324 11.83 7.18 -6.13
C VAL A 324 10.95 6.61 -5.01
N GLY A 325 11.55 6.17 -3.91
CA GLY A 325 10.84 5.57 -2.76
C GLY A 325 10.52 4.08 -2.91
N ALA A 326 10.52 3.51 -4.12
CA ALA A 326 10.29 2.07 -4.33
C ALA A 326 11.41 1.18 -3.74
N LYS A 327 12.58 1.76 -3.51
CA LYS A 327 13.57 1.32 -2.51
C LYS A 327 13.66 2.37 -1.40
N ARG A 328 14.06 1.98 -0.19
CA ARG A 328 14.31 2.94 0.90
C ARG A 328 15.24 4.05 0.41
N LEU A 329 14.73 5.28 0.39
CA LEU A 329 15.51 6.45 0.04
C LEU A 329 16.65 6.59 1.05
N CYS A 330 17.87 6.79 0.57
CA CYS A 330 19.04 6.92 1.44
C CYS A 330 19.29 8.38 1.79
N LEU A 331 19.78 8.62 3.00
CA LEU A 331 20.35 9.90 3.41
C LEU A 331 21.87 9.80 3.41
N ASP A 332 22.55 10.79 2.84
CA ASP A 332 24.01 10.80 2.75
C ASP A 332 24.69 12.05 3.30
N THR A 333 26.01 11.94 3.45
CA THR A 333 26.91 13.08 3.67
C THR A 333 28.05 12.96 2.66
N ASN A 334 28.02 13.83 1.64
CA ASN A 334 29.02 13.90 0.57
C ASN A 334 29.16 12.62 -0.28
N TYR A 335 28.13 11.77 -0.39
CA TYR A 335 28.25 10.51 -1.14
C TYR A 335 28.58 10.76 -2.62
N TYR A 336 27.78 11.57 -3.32
CA TYR A 336 28.03 11.85 -4.73
C TYR A 336 29.36 12.62 -4.94
N ALA A 337 29.66 13.59 -4.07
CA ALA A 337 30.90 14.37 -4.14
C ALA A 337 32.17 13.52 -3.92
N THR A 338 32.07 12.38 -3.22
CA THR A 338 33.18 11.45 -3.01
C THR A 338 33.75 10.91 -4.32
N PHE A 339 32.92 10.76 -5.35
CA PHE A 339 33.35 10.29 -6.67
C PHE A 339 34.13 11.33 -7.49
N ASN A 340 34.26 12.57 -7.01
CA ASN A 340 35.14 13.57 -7.60
C ASN A 340 36.59 13.46 -7.08
N LEU A 341 36.83 12.66 -6.06
CA LEU A 341 38.17 12.45 -5.52
C LEU A 341 39.01 11.62 -6.50
N PRO A 342 40.27 12.00 -6.76
CA PRO A 342 41.09 11.36 -7.79
C PRO A 342 41.43 9.89 -7.49
N HIS A 343 41.33 9.47 -6.23
CA HIS A 343 41.61 8.12 -5.76
C HIS A 343 40.37 7.25 -5.56
N VAL A 344 39.18 7.75 -5.94
CA VAL A 344 37.92 7.01 -5.85
C VAL A 344 37.44 6.66 -7.26
N ARG A 345 37.14 5.38 -7.50
CA ARG A 345 36.63 4.89 -8.78
C ARG A 345 35.31 4.15 -8.61
N LEU A 346 34.32 4.50 -9.44
CA LEU A 346 33.08 3.73 -9.57
C LEU A 346 33.22 2.66 -10.66
N VAL A 347 32.79 1.45 -10.34
CA VAL A 347 32.67 0.32 -11.27
C VAL A 347 31.19 -0.06 -11.39
N ASN A 348 30.61 0.19 -12.57
CA ASN A 348 29.25 -0.23 -12.90
C ASN A 348 29.23 -1.72 -13.29
N LEU A 349 28.71 -2.58 -12.41
CA LEU A 349 28.64 -4.02 -12.63
C LEU A 349 27.59 -4.44 -13.68
N GLN A 350 26.73 -3.53 -14.14
CA GLN A 350 25.86 -3.82 -15.29
C GLN A 350 26.64 -3.83 -16.61
N ASP A 351 27.67 -2.99 -16.72
CA ASP A 351 28.51 -2.90 -17.92
C ASP A 351 29.67 -3.90 -17.87
N GLN A 352 30.22 -4.14 -16.67
CA GLN A 352 31.32 -5.07 -16.43
C GLN A 352 31.01 -5.99 -15.23
N PRO A 353 30.28 -7.10 -15.47
CA PRO A 353 29.88 -8.03 -14.41
C PRO A 353 31.04 -8.53 -13.57
N LEU A 354 30.79 -8.72 -12.27
CA LEU A 354 31.74 -9.33 -11.34
C LEU A 354 31.85 -10.83 -11.65
N LEU A 355 33.07 -11.33 -11.86
CA LEU A 355 33.34 -12.74 -12.14
C LEU A 355 33.66 -13.53 -10.88
N GLY A 356 34.40 -12.92 -9.96
CA GLY A 356 34.73 -13.54 -8.68
C GLY A 356 35.77 -12.74 -7.90
N VAL A 357 36.08 -13.26 -6.72
CA VAL A 357 37.13 -12.76 -5.84
C VAL A 357 38.35 -13.66 -5.99
N THR A 358 39.51 -13.04 -6.18
CA THR A 358 40.81 -13.71 -6.30
C THR A 358 41.54 -13.65 -4.95
N ARG A 359 42.76 -14.21 -4.90
CA ARG A 359 43.59 -14.14 -3.69
C ARG A 359 43.98 -12.72 -3.31
N SER A 360 44.09 -11.81 -4.29
CA SER A 360 44.55 -10.43 -4.11
C SER A 360 43.49 -9.36 -4.40
N GLY A 361 42.30 -9.72 -4.89
CA GLY A 361 41.21 -8.74 -5.06
C GLY A 361 39.99 -9.26 -5.84
N ILE A 362 39.50 -8.51 -6.83
CA ILE A 362 38.24 -8.80 -7.54
C ILE A 362 38.46 -8.76 -9.05
N ASP A 363 37.97 -9.78 -9.76
CA ASP A 363 37.92 -9.80 -11.22
C ASP A 363 36.52 -9.40 -11.71
N THR A 364 36.49 -8.49 -12.68
CA THR A 364 35.31 -8.22 -13.51
C THR A 364 35.53 -8.73 -14.92
N ALA A 365 34.49 -8.72 -15.75
CA ALA A 365 34.62 -9.06 -17.18
C ALA A 365 35.59 -8.15 -17.95
N GLY A 366 35.89 -6.95 -17.41
CA GLY A 366 36.74 -5.96 -18.07
C GLY A 366 38.13 -5.78 -17.46
N GLU A 367 38.30 -6.01 -16.16
CA GLU A 367 39.51 -5.64 -15.41
C GLU A 367 39.70 -6.48 -14.14
N SER A 368 40.95 -6.68 -13.75
CA SER A 368 41.33 -7.27 -12.46
C SER A 368 41.80 -6.17 -11.50
N PHE A 369 41.26 -6.17 -10.29
CA PHE A 369 41.57 -5.20 -9.25
C PHE A 369 42.27 -5.88 -8.07
N GLU A 370 43.25 -5.20 -7.47
CA GLU A 370 43.94 -5.65 -6.27
C GLU A 370 43.62 -4.76 -5.07
N PHE A 371 43.42 -5.39 -3.92
CA PHE A 371 43.02 -4.72 -2.68
C PHE A 371 43.74 -5.30 -1.47
N ASP A 372 43.95 -4.44 -0.47
CA ASP A 372 44.44 -4.86 0.85
C ASP A 372 43.26 -5.18 1.77
N ALA A 373 42.10 -4.56 1.51
CA ALA A 373 40.85 -4.81 2.22
C ALA A 373 39.62 -4.82 1.30
N LEU A 374 38.65 -5.68 1.62
CA LEU A 374 37.33 -5.72 1.00
C LEU A 374 36.23 -5.42 2.03
N VAL A 375 35.28 -4.55 1.65
CA VAL A 375 34.11 -4.18 2.44
C VAL A 375 32.84 -4.61 1.72
N PHE A 376 32.04 -5.47 2.34
CA PHE A 376 30.78 -5.94 1.81
C PHE A 376 29.60 -5.21 2.47
N ALA A 377 28.93 -4.37 1.69
CA ALA A 377 27.70 -3.65 2.02
C ALA A 377 26.50 -4.26 1.26
N THR A 378 26.37 -5.59 1.32
CA THR A 378 25.45 -6.40 0.49
C THR A 378 24.06 -6.64 1.11
N GLY A 379 23.84 -6.17 2.34
CA GLY A 379 22.55 -6.18 3.02
C GLY A 379 22.23 -7.46 3.80
N PHE A 380 20.93 -7.73 3.97
CA PHE A 380 20.38 -8.76 4.86
C PHE A 380 19.36 -9.64 4.12
N ASP A 381 19.10 -10.84 4.63
CA ASP A 381 17.83 -11.51 4.36
C ASP A 381 16.73 -10.85 5.20
N ALA A 382 16.10 -9.84 4.59
CA ALA A 382 15.22 -8.92 5.29
C ALA A 382 13.88 -9.56 5.69
N ILE A 383 13.35 -9.07 6.82
CA ILE A 383 12.02 -9.28 7.40
C ILE A 383 11.79 -10.69 7.93
N THR A 384 11.94 -11.72 7.09
CA THR A 384 11.65 -13.11 7.46
C THR A 384 12.88 -13.89 7.93
N GLY A 385 14.10 -13.50 7.51
CA GLY A 385 15.31 -14.32 7.67
C GLY A 385 15.63 -14.66 9.12
N ALA A 386 15.49 -13.69 10.04
CA ALA A 386 15.80 -13.89 11.46
C ALA A 386 14.88 -14.88 12.16
N VAL A 387 13.58 -14.83 11.85
CA VAL A 387 12.59 -15.74 12.41
C VAL A 387 12.70 -17.12 11.74
N ALA A 388 12.92 -17.16 10.42
CA ALA A 388 13.05 -18.41 9.67
C ALA A 388 14.35 -19.18 9.97
N ALA A 389 15.38 -18.53 10.52
CA ALA A 389 16.63 -19.17 10.95
C ALA A 389 16.48 -19.99 12.24
N ILE A 390 15.38 -19.83 12.99
CA ILE A 390 15.08 -20.57 14.21
C ILE A 390 14.15 -21.73 13.85
N ASP A 391 14.39 -22.90 14.44
CA ASP A 391 13.52 -24.07 14.25
C ASP A 391 12.22 -23.91 15.07
N ILE A 392 11.27 -23.14 14.53
CA ILE A 392 9.96 -22.88 15.15
C ILE A 392 8.94 -23.87 14.62
N VAL A 393 8.34 -24.64 15.53
CA VAL A 393 7.34 -25.66 15.23
C VAL A 393 6.05 -25.35 16.00
N GLY A 394 4.95 -25.21 15.27
CA GLY A 394 3.62 -24.94 15.80
C GLY A 394 2.80 -26.23 16.02
N ARG A 395 1.48 -26.08 16.05
CA ARG A 395 0.54 -27.19 16.24
C ARG A 395 0.67 -28.25 15.15
N GLY A 396 0.46 -29.51 15.53
CA GLY A 396 0.51 -30.63 14.59
C GLY A 396 1.87 -30.85 13.94
N GLY A 397 2.96 -30.31 14.51
CA GLY A 397 4.30 -30.42 13.95
C GLY A 397 4.56 -29.51 12.75
N LEU A 398 3.72 -28.50 12.49
CA LEU A 398 3.90 -27.57 11.38
C LEU A 398 5.11 -26.67 11.62
N ALA A 399 6.16 -26.79 10.80
CA ALA A 399 7.30 -25.89 10.86
C ALA A 399 6.98 -24.54 10.21
N LEU A 400 7.41 -23.43 10.82
CA LEU A 400 7.13 -22.08 10.32
C LEU A 400 7.73 -21.85 8.94
N LYS A 401 8.92 -22.38 8.70
CA LYS A 401 9.59 -22.36 7.38
C LYS A 401 8.75 -23.01 6.28
N ASP A 402 8.01 -24.08 6.61
CA ASP A 402 7.19 -24.81 5.65
C ASP A 402 5.92 -24.00 5.35
N LYS A 403 5.29 -23.42 6.38
CA LYS A 403 4.15 -22.52 6.22
C LYS A 403 4.49 -21.30 5.36
N TRP A 404 5.66 -20.71 5.56
CA TRP A 404 6.10 -19.51 4.84
C TRP A 404 6.87 -19.79 3.54
N SER A 405 6.88 -21.03 3.06
CA SER A 405 7.57 -21.44 1.82
C SER A 405 7.16 -20.64 0.57
N HIS A 406 5.94 -20.10 0.54
CA HIS A 406 5.40 -19.29 -0.56
C HIS A 406 5.31 -17.79 -0.23
N GLY A 407 5.88 -17.37 0.90
CA GLY A 407 5.85 -16.01 1.41
C GLY A 407 5.34 -16.00 2.85
N PRO A 408 5.71 -14.98 3.64
CA PRO A 408 5.17 -14.85 4.99
C PRO A 408 3.66 -14.62 4.92
N VAL A 409 2.95 -15.28 5.84
CA VAL A 409 1.52 -15.04 6.08
C VAL A 409 1.31 -14.77 7.55
N THR A 410 0.62 -13.69 7.86
CA THR A 410 0.39 -13.24 9.23
C THR A 410 -0.97 -12.57 9.38
N TYR A 411 -1.43 -12.45 10.61
CA TYR A 411 -2.50 -11.54 11.00
C TYR A 411 -1.90 -10.36 11.75
N LEU A 412 -2.21 -9.13 11.29
CA LEU A 412 -1.67 -7.86 11.78
C LEU A 412 -0.13 -7.75 11.73
N GLY A 413 0.59 -8.67 11.07
CA GLY A 413 2.04 -8.75 11.19
C GLY A 413 2.56 -9.14 12.57
N LEU A 414 1.67 -9.59 13.47
CA LEU A 414 1.97 -9.94 14.86
C LEU A 414 1.86 -11.43 15.13
N MET A 415 0.96 -12.16 14.47
CA MET A 415 0.73 -13.58 14.74
C MET A 415 0.52 -14.35 13.44
N THR A 416 0.59 -15.68 13.48
CA THR A 416 0.30 -16.52 12.30
C THR A 416 -0.44 -17.79 12.72
N GLU A 417 -1.42 -18.22 11.92
CA GLU A 417 -2.26 -19.39 12.23
C GLU A 417 -1.40 -20.68 12.28
N GLY A 418 -1.73 -21.60 13.18
CA GLY A 418 -0.91 -22.78 13.48
C GLY A 418 0.16 -22.54 14.56
N PHE A 419 0.43 -21.30 14.95
CA PHE A 419 1.45 -20.91 15.93
C PHE A 419 0.82 -20.10 17.08
N PRO A 420 -0.01 -20.73 17.93
CA PRO A 420 -0.67 -20.06 19.05
C PRO A 420 0.36 -19.42 19.99
N ASN A 421 0.01 -18.28 20.60
CA ASN A 421 0.86 -17.56 21.57
C ASN A 421 2.26 -17.14 21.06
N LEU A 422 2.53 -17.25 19.76
CA LEU A 422 3.71 -16.68 19.10
C LEU A 422 3.39 -15.26 18.62
N PHE A 423 4.21 -14.30 19.07
CA PHE A 423 4.11 -12.91 18.67
C PHE A 423 5.38 -12.46 17.92
N LEU A 424 5.20 -11.75 16.81
CA LEU A 424 6.25 -11.20 15.97
C LEU A 424 6.30 -9.68 16.17
N ILE A 425 7.47 -9.13 16.47
CA ILE A 425 7.63 -7.67 16.64
C ILE A 425 8.34 -7.09 15.42
N ALA A 426 7.75 -6.06 14.82
CA ALA A 426 8.10 -5.59 13.48
C ALA A 426 8.18 -6.74 12.46
N GLY A 427 7.21 -7.67 12.54
CA GLY A 427 7.10 -8.81 11.64
C GLY A 427 6.71 -8.42 10.20
N PRO A 428 6.76 -9.37 9.26
CA PRO A 428 6.21 -9.16 7.92
C PRO A 428 4.75 -8.69 8.02
N GLN A 429 4.34 -7.83 7.09
CA GLN A 429 2.97 -7.29 6.97
C GLN A 429 2.54 -6.37 8.11
N SER A 430 3.50 -5.86 8.87
CA SER A 430 3.35 -4.69 9.74
C SER A 430 4.02 -3.46 9.11
N PRO A 431 3.84 -2.24 9.66
CA PRO A 431 4.51 -1.05 9.12
C PRO A 431 6.02 -1.22 9.04
N SER A 432 6.61 -1.87 10.06
CA SER A 432 8.01 -2.29 10.15
C SER A 432 8.95 -1.28 9.48
N VAL A 433 9.51 -1.65 8.32
CA VAL A 433 10.59 -0.95 7.64
C VAL A 433 10.16 0.31 6.88
N LEU A 434 8.87 0.57 6.77
CA LEU A 434 8.33 1.79 6.17
C LEU A 434 8.01 2.87 7.22
N SER A 435 8.34 2.62 8.49
CA SER A 435 8.01 3.49 9.61
C SER A 435 9.23 3.88 10.44
N ASN A 436 9.05 4.88 11.31
CA ASN A 436 9.85 5.04 12.51
C ASN A 436 9.66 3.79 13.39
N MET A 437 10.65 2.91 13.37
CA MET A 437 10.55 1.61 14.03
C MET A 437 10.36 1.72 15.55
N ALA A 438 10.82 2.78 16.21
CA ALA A 438 10.62 2.94 17.64
C ALA A 438 9.12 3.01 17.99
N VAL A 439 8.34 3.81 17.25
CA VAL A 439 6.89 3.95 17.45
C VAL A 439 6.13 2.66 17.15
N SER A 440 6.46 1.99 16.04
CA SER A 440 5.82 0.72 15.67
C SER A 440 6.18 -0.39 16.66
N ILE A 441 7.43 -0.46 17.13
CA ILE A 441 7.85 -1.42 18.16
C ILE A 441 7.09 -1.21 19.45
N GLU A 442 6.96 0.04 19.92
CA GLU A 442 6.20 0.32 21.14
C GLU A 442 4.74 -0.10 20.99
N GLN A 443 4.11 0.23 19.87
CA GLN A 443 2.75 -0.20 19.57
C GLN A 443 2.58 -1.72 19.64
N HIS A 444 3.48 -2.48 19.00
CA HIS A 444 3.37 -3.93 18.94
C HIS A 444 3.50 -4.54 20.34
N ILE A 445 4.48 -4.09 21.13
CA ILE A 445 4.69 -4.58 22.50
C ILE A 445 3.54 -4.18 23.41
N ASP A 446 2.99 -2.96 23.26
CA ASP A 446 1.79 -2.53 24.01
C ASP A 446 0.62 -3.46 23.69
N PHE A 447 0.32 -3.70 22.41
CA PHE A 447 -0.74 -4.62 21.99
C PHE A 447 -0.53 -6.02 22.59
N VAL A 448 0.70 -6.55 22.55
CA VAL A 448 1.00 -7.86 23.13
C VAL A 448 0.79 -7.84 24.63
N ALA A 449 1.37 -6.89 25.37
CA ALA A 449 1.25 -6.82 26.82
C ALA A 449 -0.22 -6.70 27.28
N ASP A 450 -1.00 -5.89 26.58
CA ASP A 450 -2.42 -5.66 26.88
C ASP A 450 -3.25 -6.90 26.54
N THR A 451 -2.93 -7.60 25.43
CA THR A 451 -3.52 -8.90 25.09
C THR A 451 -3.21 -9.97 26.12
N LEU A 452 -1.95 -10.12 26.54
CA LEU A 452 -1.57 -11.10 27.55
C LEU A 452 -2.26 -10.83 28.90
N THR A 453 -2.41 -9.55 29.25
CA THR A 453 -3.18 -9.12 30.43
C THR A 453 -4.65 -9.51 30.29
N TYR A 454 -5.26 -9.24 29.14
CA TYR A 454 -6.65 -9.62 28.86
C TYR A 454 -6.87 -11.13 28.97
N LEU A 455 -6.00 -11.94 28.35
CA LEU A 455 -6.11 -13.41 28.42
C LEU A 455 -6.05 -13.91 29.85
N ARG A 456 -5.07 -13.44 30.64
CA ARG A 456 -4.95 -13.79 32.06
C ARG A 456 -6.22 -13.42 32.84
N ASP A 457 -6.70 -12.20 32.67
CA ASP A 457 -7.80 -11.65 33.45
C ASP A 457 -9.16 -12.30 33.07
N HIS A 458 -9.28 -12.85 31.86
CA HIS A 458 -10.46 -13.58 31.37
C HIS A 458 -10.32 -15.11 31.40
N GLY A 459 -9.21 -15.64 31.93
CA GLY A 459 -9.00 -17.08 32.09
C GLY A 459 -8.71 -17.83 30.78
N PHE A 460 -8.20 -17.15 29.76
CA PHE A 460 -7.68 -17.74 28.55
C PHE A 460 -6.18 -18.05 28.68
N ASP A 461 -5.75 -19.14 28.09
CA ASP A 461 -4.36 -19.58 28.08
C ASP A 461 -3.74 -19.60 26.67
N ARG A 462 -4.58 -19.43 25.63
CA ARG A 462 -4.19 -19.48 24.23
C ARG A 462 -4.93 -18.43 23.41
N ILE A 463 -4.20 -17.78 22.51
CA ILE A 463 -4.71 -16.95 21.41
C ILE A 463 -4.06 -17.38 20.09
N GLU A 464 -4.85 -17.39 19.01
CA GLU A 464 -4.40 -17.73 17.67
C GLU A 464 -5.29 -17.06 16.62
N PRO A 465 -4.73 -16.48 15.54
CA PRO A 465 -5.56 -15.92 14.48
C PRO A 465 -6.31 -17.02 13.72
N THR A 466 -7.49 -16.71 13.22
CA THR A 466 -8.24 -17.60 12.33
C THR A 466 -7.66 -17.56 10.91
N LYS A 467 -7.95 -18.60 10.11
CA LYS A 467 -7.55 -18.64 8.70
C LYS A 467 -8.18 -17.53 7.87
N LEU A 468 -9.44 -17.18 8.15
CA LEU A 468 -10.14 -16.11 7.45
C LEU A 468 -9.52 -14.75 7.75
N ALA A 469 -9.17 -14.48 9.01
CA ALA A 469 -8.54 -13.23 9.42
C ALA A 469 -7.13 -13.08 8.83
N GLU A 470 -6.33 -14.15 8.87
CA GLU A 470 -5.01 -14.18 8.23
C GLU A 470 -5.13 -13.89 6.72
N ALA A 471 -6.02 -14.60 6.00
CA ALA A 471 -6.24 -14.37 4.57
C ALA A 471 -6.78 -12.96 4.26
N GLY A 472 -7.68 -12.44 5.10
CA GLY A 472 -8.21 -11.07 4.95
C GLY A 472 -7.13 -10.00 5.15
N TRP A 473 -6.24 -10.19 6.13
CA TRP A 473 -5.11 -9.28 6.34
C TRP A 473 -4.10 -9.34 5.20
N MET A 474 -3.80 -10.54 4.68
CA MET A 474 -2.97 -10.71 3.48
C MET A 474 -3.51 -9.88 2.32
N GLN A 475 -4.81 -10.02 2.03
CA GLN A 475 -5.45 -9.29 0.94
C GLN A 475 -5.36 -7.78 1.16
N HIS A 476 -5.66 -7.29 2.36
CA HIS A 476 -5.58 -5.86 2.69
C HIS A 476 -4.17 -5.29 2.56
N VAL A 477 -3.14 -6.05 2.95
CA VAL A 477 -1.74 -5.64 2.78
C VAL A 477 -1.38 -5.53 1.29
N ASP A 478 -1.80 -6.51 0.49
CA ASP A 478 -1.60 -6.48 -0.96
C ASP A 478 -2.34 -5.30 -1.61
N ASP A 479 -3.57 -5.01 -1.18
CA ASP A 479 -4.35 -3.86 -1.65
C ASP A 479 -3.61 -2.55 -1.36
N ALA A 480 -3.14 -2.38 -0.11
CA ALA A 480 -2.39 -1.20 0.32
C ALA A 480 -1.10 -1.03 -0.47
N ALA A 481 -0.43 -2.12 -0.84
CA ALA A 481 0.75 -2.07 -1.68
C ALA A 481 0.41 -1.73 -3.14
N SER A 482 -0.70 -2.26 -3.67
CA SER A 482 -1.09 -2.16 -5.09
C SER A 482 -1.41 -0.74 -5.55
N ILE A 483 -1.86 0.12 -4.64
CA ILE A 483 -2.15 1.55 -4.92
C ILE A 483 -0.90 2.44 -4.86
N THR A 484 0.28 1.86 -4.67
CA THR A 484 1.56 2.58 -4.54
C THR A 484 2.58 2.14 -5.60
N LEU A 485 3.64 2.93 -5.74
CA LEU A 485 4.80 2.61 -6.55
C LEU A 485 5.82 1.73 -5.82
N PHE A 486 5.62 1.40 -4.54
CA PHE A 486 6.57 0.59 -3.75
C PHE A 486 6.90 -0.78 -4.36
N PRO A 487 5.92 -1.56 -4.89
CA PRO A 487 6.19 -2.89 -5.45
C PRO A 487 6.99 -2.88 -6.76
N GLN A 488 7.19 -1.72 -7.39
CA GLN A 488 7.78 -1.63 -8.73
C GLN A 488 9.31 -1.78 -8.76
N ALA A 489 9.98 -1.88 -7.61
CA ALA A 489 11.42 -2.12 -7.55
C ALA A 489 11.76 -3.57 -7.23
N ASN A 490 12.82 -4.09 -7.85
CA ASN A 490 13.54 -5.29 -7.37
C ASN A 490 14.31 -4.92 -6.08
N SER A 491 13.59 -4.82 -4.97
CA SER A 491 14.08 -4.44 -3.66
C SER A 491 13.95 -5.60 -2.67
N TRP A 492 14.50 -5.41 -1.47
CA TRP A 492 14.32 -6.36 -0.38
C TRP A 492 12.92 -6.28 0.23
N TYR A 493 12.12 -5.23 -0.06
CA TYR A 493 10.70 -5.18 0.31
C TYR A 493 9.89 -6.30 -0.35
N VAL A 494 10.31 -6.73 -1.55
CA VAL A 494 9.66 -7.80 -2.32
C VAL A 494 10.46 -9.11 -2.34
N GLY A 495 11.48 -9.24 -1.47
CA GLY A 495 12.32 -10.44 -1.37
C GLY A 495 13.28 -10.67 -2.54
N ALA A 496 13.32 -9.76 -3.52
CA ALA A 496 14.08 -9.94 -4.76
C ALA A 496 15.61 -9.96 -4.59
N ASN A 497 16.13 -9.62 -3.40
CA ASN A 497 17.56 -9.67 -3.11
C ASN A 497 18.08 -11.07 -2.75
N ILE A 498 17.19 -12.04 -2.50
CA ILE A 498 17.52 -13.43 -2.14
C ILE A 498 17.03 -14.37 -3.25
N PRO A 499 17.93 -15.07 -3.97
CA PRO A 499 17.54 -16.07 -4.96
C PRO A 499 16.61 -17.15 -4.36
N GLY A 500 15.53 -17.49 -5.08
CA GLY A 500 14.55 -18.50 -4.64
C GLY A 500 13.52 -18.02 -3.61
N LYS A 501 13.65 -16.80 -3.07
CA LYS A 501 12.65 -16.24 -2.14
C LYS A 501 11.37 -15.83 -2.88
N PRO A 502 10.18 -16.11 -2.31
CA PRO A 502 8.91 -15.67 -2.87
C PRO A 502 8.85 -14.16 -3.07
N ARG A 503 8.26 -13.73 -4.20
CA ARG A 503 8.17 -12.33 -4.61
C ARG A 503 6.82 -11.74 -4.17
N THR A 504 6.75 -11.32 -2.91
CA THR A 504 5.58 -10.64 -2.33
C THR A 504 6.03 -9.40 -1.56
N PHE A 505 5.21 -8.35 -1.54
CA PHE A 505 5.50 -7.14 -0.78
C PHE A 505 5.32 -7.41 0.72
N MET A 506 6.42 -7.41 1.46
CA MET A 506 6.47 -7.90 2.84
C MET A 506 6.13 -6.86 3.91
N ALA A 507 5.92 -5.59 3.57
CA ALA A 507 5.62 -4.52 4.54
C ALA A 507 4.18 -4.01 4.37
N TYR A 508 3.63 -3.36 5.40
CA TYR A 508 2.34 -2.70 5.31
C TYR A 508 2.48 -1.25 4.82
N ALA A 509 1.99 -0.95 3.62
CA ALA A 509 2.24 0.32 2.92
C ALA A 509 1.31 1.48 3.31
N ALA A 510 0.17 1.22 3.96
CA ALA A 510 -0.84 2.25 4.23
C ALA A 510 -0.48 3.21 5.38
N GLY A 511 0.51 2.86 6.22
CA GLY A 511 1.03 3.73 7.28
C GLY A 511 0.80 3.21 8.70
N VAL A 512 1.49 3.83 9.66
CA VAL A 512 1.38 3.55 11.10
C VAL A 512 0.01 3.95 11.63
N ASP A 513 -0.53 5.08 11.18
CA ASP A 513 -1.88 5.55 11.49
C ASP A 513 -2.96 4.51 11.14
N PHE A 514 -3.01 4.07 9.88
CA PHE A 514 -3.97 3.07 9.41
C PHE A 514 -3.77 1.71 10.10
N TYR A 515 -2.52 1.34 10.39
CA TYR A 515 -2.21 0.11 11.10
C TYR A 515 -2.70 0.13 12.55
N ARG A 516 -2.52 1.27 13.25
CA ARG A 516 -3.00 1.46 14.62
C ARG A 516 -4.51 1.36 14.71
N VAL A 517 -5.23 2.02 13.82
CA VAL A 517 -6.70 1.90 13.74
C VAL A 517 -7.12 0.45 13.51
N ALA A 518 -6.41 -0.31 12.67
CA ALA A 518 -6.72 -1.73 12.46
C ALA A 518 -6.52 -2.57 13.74
N CYS A 519 -5.44 -2.35 14.49
CA CYS A 519 -5.21 -3.06 15.75
C CYS A 519 -6.27 -2.70 16.81
N GLU A 520 -6.64 -1.43 16.90
CA GLU A 520 -7.69 -0.93 17.80
C GLU A 520 -9.07 -1.51 17.43
N GLU A 521 -9.39 -1.59 16.14
CA GLU A 521 -10.62 -2.22 15.63
C GLU A 521 -10.73 -3.68 16.10
N VAL A 522 -9.63 -4.44 16.03
CA VAL A 522 -9.60 -5.84 16.47
C VAL A 522 -9.98 -5.95 17.94
N VAL A 523 -9.35 -5.16 18.80
CA VAL A 523 -9.62 -5.19 20.25
C VAL A 523 -11.03 -4.70 20.56
N ALA A 524 -11.46 -3.59 19.93
CA ALA A 524 -12.78 -3.00 20.16
C ALA A 524 -13.93 -3.90 19.70
N ARG A 525 -13.68 -4.80 18.75
CA ARG A 525 -14.63 -5.81 18.26
C ARG A 525 -14.33 -7.17 18.88
N ASP A 526 -14.06 -7.23 20.18
CA ASP A 526 -13.86 -8.46 20.95
C ASP A 526 -12.85 -9.43 20.33
N TYR A 527 -11.64 -8.93 20.04
CA TYR A 527 -10.56 -9.68 19.39
C TYR A 527 -10.99 -10.33 18.06
N LEU A 528 -11.60 -9.53 17.19
CA LEU A 528 -12.01 -9.98 15.85
C LEU A 528 -10.83 -10.65 15.12
N GLY A 529 -11.11 -11.77 14.49
CA GLY A 529 -10.14 -12.58 13.79
C GLY A 529 -9.31 -13.51 14.67
N PHE A 530 -9.57 -13.57 15.98
CA PHE A 530 -8.88 -14.48 16.91
C PHE A 530 -9.78 -15.58 17.48
N ALA A 531 -9.17 -16.75 17.66
CA ALA A 531 -9.66 -17.81 18.52
C ALA A 531 -8.90 -17.77 19.86
N LEU A 532 -9.64 -17.60 20.94
CA LEU A 532 -9.18 -17.66 22.31
C LEU A 532 -9.60 -19.00 22.92
N SER A 533 -8.77 -19.60 23.75
CA SER A 533 -9.18 -20.76 24.53
C SER A 533 -8.55 -20.77 25.91
N GLY A 534 -9.21 -21.44 26.84
CA GLY A 534 -8.75 -21.68 28.20
C GLY A 534 -9.55 -22.80 28.85
N PRO A 535 -9.36 -23.05 30.16
CA PRO A 535 -10.07 -24.11 30.89
C PRO A 535 -11.60 -24.01 30.85
N ALA A 536 -12.14 -22.80 30.66
CA ALA A 536 -13.58 -22.56 30.54
C ALA A 536 -14.16 -22.87 29.14
N GLY A 537 -13.32 -23.11 28.13
CA GLY A 537 -13.72 -23.39 26.75
C GLY A 537 -13.16 -22.37 25.74
N PRO A 538 -13.40 -22.60 24.43
CA PRO A 538 -12.99 -21.69 23.37
C PRO A 538 -14.00 -20.56 23.13
N GLN A 539 -13.49 -19.39 22.74
CA GLN A 539 -14.23 -18.27 22.18
C GLN A 539 -13.59 -17.90 20.84
N CYS A 540 -14.39 -17.80 19.78
CA CYS A 540 -13.89 -17.42 18.46
C CYS A 540 -14.77 -16.33 17.88
N ASN A 541 -14.17 -15.19 17.55
CA ASN A 541 -14.83 -14.11 16.84
C ASN A 541 -14.17 -13.99 15.47
N ASP A 542 -14.66 -14.72 14.48
CA ASP A 542 -14.02 -14.79 13.17
C ASP A 542 -14.48 -13.65 12.24
N GLY A 543 -13.60 -13.14 11.40
CA GLY A 543 -13.92 -12.11 10.42
C GLY A 543 -12.70 -11.40 9.84
N VAL A 544 -12.97 -10.39 9.01
CA VAL A 544 -11.95 -9.61 8.29
C VAL A 544 -12.03 -8.15 8.74
N VAL A 545 -10.88 -7.59 9.11
CA VAL A 545 -10.70 -6.15 9.35
C VAL A 545 -10.37 -5.42 8.06
N ARG A 546 -10.63 -4.12 8.01
CA ARG A 546 -10.24 -3.26 6.87
C ARG A 546 -10.73 -3.77 5.51
N ARG A 547 -12.04 -4.09 5.41
CA ARG A 547 -12.65 -4.66 4.20
C ARG A 547 -12.70 -3.70 2.99
N LEU A 548 -12.77 -2.39 3.25
CA LEU A 548 -12.73 -1.36 2.21
C LEU A 548 -11.35 -1.31 1.53
N GLN A 549 -11.32 -0.97 0.25
CA GLN A 549 -10.07 -0.61 -0.41
C GLN A 549 -9.40 0.56 0.35
N PRO A 550 -8.06 0.57 0.53
CA PRO A 550 -7.41 1.56 1.38
C PRO A 550 -7.65 3.01 0.94
N ASP A 551 -7.61 3.28 -0.37
CA ASP A 551 -7.88 4.61 -0.95
C ASP A 551 -9.37 4.99 -0.88
N VAL A 552 -10.28 4.03 -0.99
CA VAL A 552 -11.72 4.26 -0.75
C VAL A 552 -11.97 4.67 0.69
N GLN A 553 -11.35 4.00 1.67
CA GLN A 553 -11.43 4.40 3.07
C GLN A 553 -10.87 5.81 3.29
N MET A 554 -9.73 6.14 2.68
CA MET A 554 -9.16 7.49 2.77
C MET A 554 -10.12 8.57 2.27
N VAL A 555 -10.83 8.31 1.17
CA VAL A 555 -11.85 9.24 0.65
C VAL A 555 -13.00 9.40 1.65
N LEU A 556 -13.51 8.29 2.20
CA LEU A 556 -14.60 8.34 3.18
C LEU A 556 -14.19 9.09 4.45
N ASP A 557 -12.97 8.86 4.96
CA ASP A 557 -12.43 9.56 6.13
C ASP A 557 -12.30 11.07 5.85
N GLN A 558 -11.83 11.46 4.66
CA GLN A 558 -11.78 12.86 4.25
C GLN A 558 -13.17 13.49 4.14
N MET A 559 -14.14 12.79 3.58
CA MET A 559 -15.53 13.26 3.48
C MET A 559 -16.14 13.44 4.88
N ALA A 560 -15.91 12.51 5.79
CA ALA A 560 -16.40 12.60 7.17
C ALA A 560 -15.83 13.82 7.92
N LEU A 561 -14.56 14.20 7.65
CA LEU A 561 -13.94 15.38 8.26
C LEU A 561 -14.56 16.72 7.79
N LEU A 562 -15.23 16.75 6.64
CA LEU A 562 -15.90 17.95 6.14
C LEU A 562 -17.23 18.22 6.85
N ASP A 563 -17.79 17.23 7.56
CA ASP A 563 -19.04 17.32 8.33
C ASP A 563 -20.21 17.96 7.54
N LEU A 564 -20.34 17.54 6.28
CA LEU A 564 -21.31 18.11 5.35
C LEU A 564 -22.72 17.55 5.63
N PRO A 565 -23.78 18.36 5.47
CA PRO A 565 -25.14 17.88 5.64
C PRO A 565 -25.47 16.78 4.61
N PRO A 566 -26.25 15.74 4.98
CA PRO A 566 -26.71 14.74 4.02
C PRO A 566 -27.45 15.39 2.85
N LEU A 567 -27.22 14.93 1.62
CA LEU A 567 -27.79 15.52 0.41
C LEU A 567 -29.32 15.54 0.43
N GLU A 568 -29.93 14.47 0.93
CA GLU A 568 -31.37 14.31 1.07
C GLU A 568 -32.02 15.27 2.09
N SER A 569 -31.21 15.97 2.89
CA SER A 569 -31.67 17.03 3.78
C SER A 569 -31.77 18.40 3.12
N LEU A 570 -31.18 18.56 1.94
CA LEU A 570 -31.15 19.82 1.18
C LEU A 570 -32.33 19.91 0.19
N PRO A 571 -32.81 21.12 -0.13
CA PRO A 571 -33.64 21.32 -1.32
C PRO A 571 -32.89 20.85 -2.58
N HIS A 572 -33.57 20.19 -3.52
CA HIS A 572 -32.94 19.58 -4.71
C HIS A 572 -32.13 20.58 -5.56
N GLU A 573 -32.53 21.85 -5.65
CA GLU A 573 -31.75 22.91 -6.32
C GLU A 573 -30.39 23.13 -5.64
N GLN A 574 -30.33 23.12 -4.31
CA GLN A 574 -29.08 23.26 -3.55
C GLN A 574 -28.24 21.98 -3.63
N ALA A 575 -28.88 20.81 -3.59
CA ALA A 575 -28.19 19.53 -3.79
C ALA A 575 -27.51 19.44 -5.17
N ARG A 576 -28.17 19.95 -6.24
CA ARG A 576 -27.58 20.07 -7.59
C ARG A 576 -26.35 20.98 -7.58
N ALA A 577 -26.50 22.22 -7.09
CA ALA A 577 -25.39 23.17 -7.06
C ALA A 577 -24.18 22.65 -6.26
N PHE A 578 -24.45 21.98 -5.14
CA PHE A 578 -23.41 21.36 -4.33
C PHE A 578 -22.68 20.22 -5.08
N MET A 579 -23.41 19.36 -5.81
CA MET A 579 -22.80 18.32 -6.64
C MET A 579 -21.95 18.90 -7.77
N ASP A 580 -22.38 20.00 -8.39
CA ASP A 580 -21.62 20.69 -9.44
C ASP A 580 -20.29 21.24 -8.89
N GLU A 581 -20.29 21.87 -7.72
CA GLU A 581 -19.08 22.34 -7.05
C GLU A 581 -18.13 21.19 -6.70
N MET A 582 -18.65 20.06 -6.19
CA MET A 582 -17.84 18.87 -5.92
C MET A 582 -17.22 18.29 -7.20
N ASN A 583 -17.96 18.27 -8.31
CA ASN A 583 -17.45 17.76 -9.59
C ASN A 583 -16.33 18.65 -10.16
N LEU A 584 -16.44 19.98 -10.01
CA LEU A 584 -15.40 20.93 -10.43
C LEU A 584 -14.08 20.78 -9.64
N ALA A 585 -14.15 20.28 -8.41
CA ALA A 585 -12.97 20.07 -7.56
C ALA A 585 -12.22 18.76 -7.88
N ARG A 586 -12.78 17.87 -8.71
CA ARG A 586 -12.15 16.59 -9.05
C ARG A 586 -10.95 16.79 -9.98
N PRO A 587 -9.95 15.89 -9.93
CA PRO A 587 -8.94 15.83 -10.97
C PRO A 587 -9.59 15.68 -12.35
N PRO A 588 -9.00 16.27 -13.41
CA PRO A 588 -9.60 16.30 -14.73
C PRO A 588 -9.67 14.93 -15.42
N GLY A 589 -9.03 13.89 -14.89
CA GLY A 589 -8.86 12.61 -15.58
C GLY A 589 -7.77 12.68 -16.67
N PRO A 590 -7.58 11.58 -17.44
CA PRO A 590 -6.55 11.53 -18.48
C PRO A 590 -6.89 12.44 -19.67
N ASP A 591 -5.86 12.92 -20.36
CA ASP A 591 -6.02 13.72 -21.58
C ASP A 591 -6.67 12.90 -22.71
N VAL A 592 -7.61 13.53 -23.42
CA VAL A 592 -8.23 13.00 -24.64
C VAL A 592 -7.86 13.88 -25.83
N GLY A 593 -8.10 13.40 -27.06
CA GLY A 593 -7.74 14.14 -28.27
C GLY A 593 -8.55 15.43 -28.45
N GLU A 594 -9.85 15.38 -28.16
CA GLU A 594 -10.76 16.52 -28.29
C GLU A 594 -11.96 16.35 -27.34
N VAL A 595 -12.47 17.46 -26.80
CA VAL A 595 -13.74 17.54 -26.07
C VAL A 595 -14.64 18.56 -26.75
N VAL A 596 -15.86 18.16 -27.11
CA VAL A 596 -16.84 19.01 -27.82
C VAL A 596 -18.17 19.01 -27.08
N ASP A 597 -18.62 20.19 -26.66
CA ASP A 597 -19.97 20.38 -26.13
C ASP A 597 -20.95 20.70 -27.26
N GLY A 598 -22.14 20.11 -27.18
CA GLY A 598 -23.18 20.29 -28.21
C GLY A 598 -24.60 20.08 -27.67
N THR A 599 -25.57 20.18 -28.56
CA THR A 599 -26.98 19.92 -28.26
C THR A 599 -27.59 18.94 -29.25
N LEU A 600 -28.48 18.08 -28.76
CA LEU A 600 -29.26 17.14 -29.57
C LEU A 600 -30.77 17.31 -29.30
N PRO A 601 -31.65 16.89 -30.24
CA PRO A 601 -33.10 16.86 -29.99
C PRO A 601 -33.46 15.75 -29.00
N GLY A 602 -33.94 16.11 -27.81
CA GLY A 602 -34.52 15.20 -26.83
C GLY A 602 -36.01 14.93 -27.06
N ALA A 603 -36.65 14.20 -26.15
CA ALA A 603 -38.06 13.86 -26.31
C ALA A 603 -38.99 15.06 -26.10
N ALA A 604 -38.57 16.05 -25.30
CA ALA A 604 -39.28 17.32 -25.15
C ALA A 604 -38.31 18.49 -24.93
N GLY A 605 -37.62 18.89 -25.99
CA GLY A 605 -36.68 20.02 -26.01
C GLY A 605 -35.28 19.61 -26.45
N SER A 606 -34.33 20.54 -26.41
CA SER A 606 -32.92 20.24 -26.69
C SER A 606 -32.22 19.72 -25.43
N LEU A 607 -31.37 18.72 -25.57
CA LEU A 607 -30.51 18.17 -24.51
C LEU A 607 -29.06 18.52 -24.79
N ALA A 608 -28.30 18.84 -23.74
CA ALA A 608 -26.86 19.01 -23.84
C ALA A 608 -26.16 17.65 -23.91
N TYR A 609 -25.08 17.56 -24.67
CA TYR A 609 -24.17 16.43 -24.66
C TYR A 609 -22.72 16.91 -24.70
N ARG A 610 -21.82 16.09 -24.17
CA ARG A 610 -20.36 16.26 -24.31
C ARG A 610 -19.79 15.04 -25.02
N LEU A 611 -19.06 15.30 -26.10
CA LEU A 611 -18.34 14.29 -26.87
C LEU A 611 -16.86 14.30 -26.48
N TYR A 612 -16.34 13.12 -26.16
CA TYR A 612 -14.92 12.87 -25.92
C TYR A 612 -14.36 12.06 -27.08
N ARG A 613 -13.34 12.60 -27.76
CA ARG A 613 -12.68 11.95 -28.90
C ARG A 613 -11.30 11.44 -28.52
N PRO A 614 -10.95 10.19 -28.87
CA PRO A 614 -9.60 9.68 -28.71
C PRO A 614 -8.57 10.51 -29.49
N ALA A 615 -7.30 10.48 -29.05
CA ALA A 615 -6.20 11.11 -29.78
C ALA A 615 -5.80 10.35 -31.07
N SER A 616 -6.25 9.10 -31.23
CA SER A 616 -6.02 8.31 -32.44
C SER A 616 -6.87 8.83 -33.62
N LEU A 617 -6.42 8.54 -34.84
CA LEU A 617 -7.19 8.88 -36.04
C LEU A 617 -8.47 8.02 -36.12
N GLY A 618 -9.59 8.67 -36.42
CA GLY A 618 -10.89 8.01 -36.59
C GLY A 618 -11.10 7.37 -37.98
N PRO A 619 -12.30 6.82 -38.24
CA PRO A 619 -13.49 6.84 -37.38
C PRO A 619 -13.39 5.85 -36.20
N HIS A 620 -14.21 6.04 -35.16
CA HIS A 620 -14.16 5.23 -33.92
C HIS A 620 -15.49 4.53 -33.64
N PRO A 621 -15.52 3.43 -32.88
CA PRO A 621 -16.75 2.96 -32.25
C PRO A 621 -17.36 4.04 -31.34
N VAL A 622 -18.67 3.97 -31.07
CA VAL A 622 -19.39 4.97 -30.28
C VAL A 622 -19.96 4.33 -29.01
N VAL A 623 -19.81 5.00 -27.88
CA VAL A 623 -20.48 4.70 -26.62
C VAL A 623 -21.37 5.88 -26.27
N VAL A 624 -22.68 5.65 -26.15
CA VAL A 624 -23.58 6.63 -25.53
C VAL A 624 -23.56 6.41 -24.02
N TYR A 625 -23.18 7.45 -23.28
CA TYR A 625 -23.01 7.40 -21.82
C TYR A 625 -24.12 8.19 -21.10
N PHE A 626 -24.69 7.58 -20.07
CA PHE A 626 -25.67 8.21 -19.18
C PHE A 626 -25.11 8.35 -17.76
N HIS A 627 -25.10 9.59 -17.26
CA HIS A 627 -24.57 9.92 -15.95
C HIS A 627 -25.48 9.45 -14.79
N GLY A 628 -24.87 9.29 -13.62
CA GLY A 628 -25.56 8.95 -12.36
C GLY A 628 -26.30 10.14 -11.74
N GLY A 629 -26.51 10.12 -10.42
CA GLY A 629 -27.19 11.21 -9.70
C GLY A 629 -28.66 10.97 -9.40
N GLY A 630 -29.12 9.71 -9.46
CA GLY A 630 -30.45 9.30 -9.00
C GLY A 630 -31.59 10.04 -9.71
N TRP A 631 -31.44 10.32 -11.01
CA TRP A 631 -32.38 11.07 -11.86
C TRP A 631 -32.62 12.54 -11.47
N VAL A 632 -32.08 12.99 -10.32
CA VAL A 632 -32.33 14.31 -9.75
C VAL A 632 -31.11 15.22 -9.90
N LEU A 633 -29.90 14.65 -9.87
CA LEU A 633 -28.63 15.37 -9.84
C LEU A 633 -27.79 15.09 -11.10
N GLY A 634 -26.78 15.94 -11.29
CA GLY A 634 -25.77 15.81 -12.33
C GLY A 634 -26.24 16.26 -13.71
N ASP A 635 -25.35 16.14 -14.67
CA ASP A 635 -25.55 16.48 -16.08
C ASP A 635 -24.51 15.76 -16.98
N HIS A 636 -24.51 16.07 -18.28
CA HIS A 636 -23.55 15.57 -19.27
C HIS A 636 -22.06 15.77 -18.92
N THR A 637 -21.71 16.64 -17.98
CA THR A 637 -20.32 16.93 -17.56
C THR A 637 -19.94 16.31 -16.21
N SER A 638 -20.90 15.76 -15.46
CA SER A 638 -20.68 15.32 -14.08
C SER A 638 -19.66 14.18 -13.93
N ASP A 639 -19.59 13.31 -14.94
CA ASP A 639 -18.69 12.15 -14.95
C ASP A 639 -17.48 12.35 -15.88
N ASP A 640 -17.04 13.61 -16.07
CA ASP A 640 -15.96 13.99 -16.99
C ASP A 640 -14.70 13.11 -16.88
N PRO A 641 -14.16 12.83 -15.67
CA PRO A 641 -12.97 11.99 -15.53
C PRO A 641 -13.20 10.54 -15.96
N LEU A 642 -14.38 9.97 -15.68
CA LEU A 642 -14.74 8.61 -16.08
C LEU A 642 -14.92 8.50 -17.59
N CYS A 643 -15.61 9.46 -18.20
CA CYS A 643 -15.78 9.51 -19.66
C CYS A 643 -14.43 9.61 -20.39
N ARG A 644 -13.49 10.42 -19.88
CA ARG A 644 -12.12 10.49 -20.42
C ARG A 644 -11.37 9.17 -20.26
N ASP A 645 -11.41 8.55 -19.09
CA ASP A 645 -10.74 7.27 -18.84
C ASP A 645 -11.28 6.16 -19.76
N LEU A 646 -12.60 6.08 -19.93
CA LEU A 646 -13.22 5.15 -20.88
C LEU A 646 -12.82 5.47 -22.33
N CYS A 647 -12.81 6.75 -22.73
CA CYS A 647 -12.37 7.18 -24.06
C CYS A 647 -10.92 6.74 -24.35
N VAL A 648 -10.01 6.95 -23.41
CA VAL A 648 -8.58 6.61 -23.55
C VAL A 648 -8.37 5.10 -23.60
N ARG A 649 -9.03 4.33 -22.72
CA ARG A 649 -8.86 2.87 -22.65
C ARG A 649 -9.46 2.13 -23.83
N THR A 650 -10.62 2.59 -24.31
CA THR A 650 -11.36 1.90 -25.40
C THR A 650 -10.97 2.41 -26.78
N GLY A 651 -10.43 3.63 -26.90
CA GLY A 651 -10.28 4.29 -28.19
C GLY A 651 -11.61 4.54 -28.92
N ALA A 652 -12.73 4.55 -28.18
CA ALA A 652 -14.07 4.85 -28.67
C ALA A 652 -14.45 6.32 -28.41
N LEU A 653 -15.40 6.83 -29.19
CA LEU A 653 -16.08 8.08 -28.87
C LEU A 653 -17.00 7.85 -27.68
N ILE A 654 -16.90 8.72 -26.68
CA ILE A 654 -17.87 8.75 -25.58
C ILE A 654 -18.78 9.96 -25.79
N VAL A 655 -20.08 9.72 -25.98
CA VAL A 655 -21.10 10.77 -26.05
C VAL A 655 -21.87 10.76 -24.74
N SER A 656 -21.46 11.61 -23.79
CA SER A 656 -22.13 11.78 -22.50
C SER A 656 -23.35 12.68 -22.68
N VAL A 657 -24.54 12.17 -22.38
CA VAL A 657 -25.80 12.86 -22.68
C VAL A 657 -26.54 13.24 -21.41
N ASN A 658 -27.03 14.48 -21.36
CA ASN A 658 -27.93 14.93 -20.31
C ASN A 658 -29.36 14.45 -20.55
N TYR A 659 -30.16 14.37 -19.49
CA TYR A 659 -31.59 14.07 -19.55
C TYR A 659 -32.37 15.00 -18.62
N ARG A 660 -33.68 15.14 -18.84
CA ARG A 660 -34.51 15.95 -17.94
C ARG A 660 -34.59 15.31 -16.54
N HIS A 661 -34.36 16.13 -15.51
CA HIS A 661 -34.31 15.67 -14.13
C HIS A 661 -35.66 15.75 -13.40
N ALA A 662 -35.84 14.84 -12.45
CA ALA A 662 -36.84 14.95 -11.42
C ALA A 662 -36.43 15.99 -10.35
N PRO A 663 -37.36 16.62 -9.62
CA PRO A 663 -38.82 16.39 -9.62
C PRO A 663 -39.60 17.11 -10.72
N GLU A 664 -38.99 18.04 -11.46
CA GLU A 664 -39.65 18.82 -12.51
C GLU A 664 -40.14 17.93 -13.67
N HIS A 665 -39.36 16.90 -13.97
CA HIS A 665 -39.64 15.91 -15.00
C HIS A 665 -39.50 14.50 -14.43
N ARG A 666 -40.58 14.04 -13.78
CA ARG A 666 -40.70 12.68 -13.22
C ARG A 666 -40.70 11.61 -14.33
N PHE A 667 -40.62 10.35 -13.93
CA PHE A 667 -40.79 9.20 -14.82
C PHE A 667 -42.00 9.38 -15.77
N PRO A 668 -41.87 9.13 -17.09
CA PRO A 668 -40.73 8.49 -17.78
C PRO A 668 -39.73 9.46 -18.45
N ALA A 669 -39.70 10.74 -18.11
CA ALA A 669 -38.99 11.78 -18.90
C ALA A 669 -37.51 11.46 -19.21
N ALA A 670 -36.72 11.03 -18.22
CA ALA A 670 -35.32 10.69 -18.42
C ALA A 670 -35.10 9.51 -19.40
N LEU A 671 -36.02 8.54 -19.42
CA LEU A 671 -35.96 7.40 -20.33
C LEU A 671 -36.33 7.79 -21.76
N ASP A 672 -37.35 8.64 -21.90
CA ASP A 672 -37.76 9.16 -23.21
C ASP A 672 -36.60 9.97 -23.84
N ASP A 673 -35.91 10.78 -23.02
CA ASP A 673 -34.75 11.55 -23.43
C ASP A 673 -33.55 10.65 -23.78
N GLY A 674 -33.26 9.64 -22.96
CA GLY A 674 -32.21 8.67 -23.26
C GLY A 674 -32.46 7.89 -24.55
N TRP A 675 -33.72 7.51 -24.81
CA TRP A 675 -34.12 6.88 -26.06
C TRP A 675 -33.95 7.81 -27.26
N ALA A 676 -34.39 9.07 -27.15
CA ALA A 676 -34.21 10.07 -28.20
C ALA A 676 -32.71 10.29 -28.51
N ALA A 677 -31.88 10.37 -27.48
CA ALA A 677 -30.44 10.55 -27.61
C ALA A 677 -29.76 9.40 -28.36
N VAL A 678 -30.02 8.15 -27.99
CA VAL A 678 -29.38 6.98 -28.63
C VAL A 678 -29.78 6.86 -30.10
N ARG A 679 -31.03 7.16 -30.42
CA ARG A 679 -31.48 7.23 -31.82
C ARG A 679 -30.76 8.34 -32.60
N TRP A 680 -30.67 9.54 -32.03
CA TRP A 680 -30.00 10.65 -32.67
C TRP A 680 -28.52 10.37 -32.90
N VAL A 681 -27.81 9.83 -31.91
CA VAL A 681 -26.40 9.44 -32.04
C VAL A 681 -26.22 8.34 -33.10
N ALA A 682 -27.11 7.36 -33.16
CA ALA A 682 -27.06 6.32 -34.19
C ALA A 682 -27.28 6.88 -35.61
N GLU A 683 -28.18 7.85 -35.77
CA GLU A 683 -28.44 8.54 -37.04
C GLU A 683 -27.26 9.42 -37.48
N HIS A 684 -26.58 10.08 -36.53
CA HIS A 684 -25.51 11.06 -36.80
C HIS A 684 -24.11 10.49 -36.51
N ALA A 685 -23.97 9.17 -36.45
CA ALA A 685 -22.71 8.52 -36.04
C ALA A 685 -21.52 8.97 -36.90
N GLU A 686 -21.66 9.02 -38.22
CA GLU A 686 -20.57 9.48 -39.13
C GLU A 686 -20.21 10.95 -38.90
N GLU A 687 -21.20 11.81 -38.70
CA GLU A 687 -20.99 13.25 -38.46
C GLU A 687 -20.23 13.50 -37.16
N LEU A 688 -20.49 12.68 -36.15
CA LEU A 688 -19.76 12.69 -34.87
C LEU A 688 -18.37 12.03 -34.98
N GLY A 689 -17.99 11.49 -36.15
CA GLY A 689 -16.73 10.78 -36.39
C GLY A 689 -16.74 9.32 -35.90
N GLY A 690 -17.93 8.76 -35.71
CA GLY A 690 -18.19 7.39 -35.31
C GLY A 690 -18.38 6.42 -36.48
N ILE A 691 -18.34 5.12 -36.18
CA ILE A 691 -18.60 4.03 -37.13
C ILE A 691 -20.08 3.62 -37.01
N PRO A 692 -20.93 3.81 -38.05
CA PRO A 692 -22.31 3.35 -38.04
C PRO A 692 -22.46 1.87 -37.66
N GLY A 693 -23.45 1.57 -36.83
CA GLY A 693 -23.72 0.21 -36.37
C GLY A 693 -22.74 -0.35 -35.33
N ARG A 694 -21.72 0.42 -34.91
CA ARG A 694 -20.83 0.08 -33.78
C ARG A 694 -21.10 0.97 -32.58
N LEU A 695 -22.34 0.88 -32.07
CA LEU A 695 -22.81 1.65 -30.92
C LEU A 695 -23.00 0.75 -29.71
N ALA A 696 -22.35 1.08 -28.60
CA ALA A 696 -22.64 0.51 -27.29
C ALA A 696 -23.30 1.57 -26.39
N VAL A 697 -23.97 1.12 -25.34
CA VAL A 697 -24.47 2.02 -24.28
C VAL A 697 -23.75 1.76 -22.98
N CYS A 698 -23.50 2.82 -22.23
CA CYS A 698 -22.85 2.76 -20.93
C CYS A 698 -23.60 3.67 -19.96
N GLY A 699 -23.60 3.32 -18.68
CA GLY A 699 -24.07 4.23 -17.67
C GLY A 699 -23.62 3.82 -16.29
N TRP A 700 -23.77 4.74 -15.36
CA TRP A 700 -23.49 4.54 -13.95
C TRP A 700 -24.72 4.87 -13.10
N SER A 701 -24.98 4.09 -12.05
CA SER A 701 -26.10 4.33 -11.12
C SER A 701 -27.45 4.38 -11.85
N ALA A 702 -28.25 5.43 -11.65
CA ALA A 702 -29.48 5.70 -12.39
C ALA A 702 -29.29 5.72 -13.92
N GLY A 703 -28.16 6.24 -14.41
CA GLY A 703 -27.82 6.23 -15.84
C GLY A 703 -27.61 4.83 -16.40
N ALA A 704 -27.05 3.92 -15.60
CA ALA A 704 -26.98 2.51 -15.97
C ALA A 704 -28.38 1.88 -16.04
N GLY A 705 -29.28 2.25 -15.13
CA GLY A 705 -30.69 1.88 -15.19
C GLY A 705 -31.35 2.33 -16.50
N ILE A 706 -31.12 3.58 -16.92
CA ILE A 706 -31.56 4.10 -18.23
C ILE A 706 -31.00 3.26 -19.38
N ALA A 707 -29.69 2.95 -19.36
CA ALA A 707 -29.04 2.13 -20.39
C ALA A 707 -29.67 0.74 -20.53
N THR A 708 -30.06 0.08 -19.43
CA THR A 708 -30.74 -1.22 -19.49
C THR A 708 -32.08 -1.16 -20.24
N VAL A 709 -32.86 -0.11 -20.01
CA VAL A 709 -34.18 0.09 -20.63
C VAL A 709 -34.01 0.42 -22.12
N ILE A 710 -33.01 1.22 -22.48
CA ILE A 710 -32.70 1.55 -23.87
C ILE A 710 -32.31 0.31 -24.67
N CYS A 711 -31.49 -0.58 -24.11
CA CYS A 711 -31.16 -1.86 -24.74
C CYS A 711 -32.42 -2.68 -25.07
N ARG A 712 -33.37 -2.69 -24.13
CA ARG A 712 -34.67 -3.34 -24.33
C ARG A 712 -35.47 -2.69 -25.45
N LEU A 713 -35.60 -1.36 -25.42
CA LEU A 713 -36.31 -0.60 -26.45
C LEU A 713 -35.71 -0.84 -27.83
N ALA A 714 -34.38 -0.80 -27.97
CA ALA A 714 -33.66 -1.05 -29.22
C ALA A 714 -33.90 -2.47 -29.75
N ARG A 715 -33.87 -3.49 -28.89
CA ARG A 715 -34.22 -4.86 -29.25
C ARG A 715 -35.66 -4.96 -29.74
N ASP A 716 -36.60 -4.39 -28.99
CA ASP A 716 -38.04 -4.51 -29.26
C ASP A 716 -38.46 -3.75 -30.53
N THR A 717 -37.80 -2.63 -30.85
CA THR A 717 -38.01 -1.88 -32.10
C THR A 717 -37.17 -2.40 -33.27
N GLY A 718 -36.16 -3.23 -33.00
CA GLY A 718 -35.18 -3.71 -33.99
C GLY A 718 -34.17 -2.65 -34.47
N TRP A 719 -34.15 -1.46 -33.87
CA TRP A 719 -33.26 -0.36 -34.22
C TRP A 719 -33.23 0.72 -33.13
N PRO A 720 -32.07 1.36 -32.84
CA PRO A 720 -30.76 1.15 -33.45
C PRO A 720 -30.05 -0.11 -32.95
N THR A 721 -29.08 -0.62 -33.72
CA THR A 721 -28.27 -1.77 -33.30
C THR A 721 -27.33 -1.35 -32.16
N ILE A 722 -27.57 -1.90 -30.97
CA ILE A 722 -26.66 -1.78 -29.82
C ILE A 722 -25.84 -3.07 -29.74
N VAL A 723 -24.51 -2.95 -29.80
CA VAL A 723 -23.61 -4.11 -29.82
C VAL A 723 -23.17 -4.57 -28.43
N GLY A 724 -23.42 -3.76 -27.39
CA GLY A 724 -23.11 -4.11 -26.01
C GLY A 724 -23.58 -3.07 -25.01
N GLN A 725 -23.64 -3.47 -23.73
CA GLN A 725 -24.02 -2.60 -22.61
C GLN A 725 -23.03 -2.71 -21.44
N ALA A 726 -22.60 -1.57 -20.90
CA ALA A 726 -21.77 -1.50 -19.70
C ALA A 726 -22.52 -0.81 -18.56
N LEU A 727 -22.76 -1.54 -17.47
CA LEU A 727 -23.64 -1.14 -16.39
C LEU A 727 -22.86 -1.06 -15.08
N ILE A 728 -22.58 0.17 -14.63
CA ILE A 728 -21.76 0.41 -13.44
C ILE A 728 -22.68 0.72 -12.25
N THR A 729 -22.65 -0.14 -11.23
CA THR A 729 -23.47 -0.06 -10.00
C THR A 729 -24.93 0.32 -10.30
N PRO A 730 -25.65 -0.47 -11.13
CA PRO A 730 -26.87 0.00 -11.77
C PRO A 730 -28.07 -0.01 -10.83
N VAL A 731 -28.94 1.01 -10.93
CA VAL A 731 -30.28 0.96 -10.32
C VAL A 731 -31.19 0.15 -11.23
N VAL A 732 -31.63 -1.03 -10.78
CA VAL A 732 -32.40 -1.98 -11.62
C VAL A 732 -33.66 -2.54 -10.94
N ASP A 733 -33.89 -2.22 -9.68
CA ASP A 733 -35.13 -2.50 -8.95
C ASP A 733 -35.46 -1.30 -8.04
N ALA A 734 -36.66 -1.31 -7.47
CA ALA A 734 -37.09 -0.32 -6.48
C ALA A 734 -37.31 -0.95 -5.10
N ASP A 735 -36.98 -2.23 -4.93
CA ASP A 735 -37.08 -2.96 -3.67
C ASP A 735 -35.92 -2.62 -2.74
N GLN A 736 -36.18 -1.69 -1.83
CA GLN A 736 -35.22 -1.20 -0.83
C GLN A 736 -35.19 -2.06 0.45
N THR A 737 -35.77 -3.27 0.42
CA THR A 737 -35.75 -4.22 1.54
C THR A 737 -34.67 -5.30 1.41
N ARG A 738 -33.88 -5.25 0.32
CA ARG A 738 -32.76 -6.17 0.05
C ARG A 738 -31.66 -6.08 1.12
N GLY A 739 -30.87 -7.14 1.26
CA GLY A 739 -29.83 -7.25 2.29
C GLY A 739 -28.82 -6.10 2.23
N SER A 740 -28.36 -5.75 1.03
CA SER A 740 -27.43 -4.64 0.80
C SER A 740 -27.96 -3.27 1.24
N TYR A 741 -29.28 -3.03 1.20
CA TYR A 741 -29.88 -1.78 1.73
C TYR A 741 -29.82 -1.68 3.26
N MET A 742 -29.70 -2.82 3.96
CA MET A 742 -29.51 -2.86 5.41
C MET A 742 -28.03 -2.88 5.79
N GLU A 743 -27.22 -3.68 5.08
CA GLU A 743 -25.78 -3.81 5.32
C GLU A 743 -25.01 -2.52 5.03
N ASN A 744 -25.41 -1.82 3.96
CA ASN A 744 -24.74 -0.62 3.45
C ASN A 744 -25.64 0.63 3.59
N ALA A 745 -26.50 0.66 4.60
CA ALA A 745 -27.52 1.69 4.75
C ALA A 745 -26.96 3.12 4.87
N ASP A 746 -25.75 3.28 5.38
CA ASP A 746 -25.10 4.55 5.67
C ASP A 746 -23.55 4.41 5.67
N GLY A 747 -22.82 5.52 5.69
CA GLY A 747 -21.36 5.57 5.90
C GLY A 747 -20.49 5.30 4.65
N TYR A 748 -21.10 4.98 3.50
CA TYR A 748 -20.38 4.58 2.27
C TYR A 748 -20.63 5.52 1.07
N GLY A 749 -21.10 6.74 1.32
CA GLY A 749 -21.40 7.74 0.29
C GLY A 749 -22.85 7.68 -0.20
N LEU A 750 -23.24 6.60 -0.90
CA LEU A 750 -24.66 6.37 -1.21
C LEU A 750 -25.34 5.71 0.00
N THR A 751 -26.44 6.30 0.47
CA THR A 751 -27.17 5.83 1.65
C THR A 751 -28.59 5.38 1.28
N ALA A 752 -29.18 4.52 2.11
CA ALA A 752 -30.58 4.11 1.95
C ALA A 752 -31.58 5.30 2.05
N PRO A 753 -31.42 6.27 2.98
CA PRO A 753 -32.17 7.53 2.94
C PRO A 753 -32.05 8.29 1.61
N LEU A 754 -30.84 8.42 1.07
CA LEU A 754 -30.61 9.13 -0.19
C LEU A 754 -31.30 8.42 -1.38
N MET A 755 -31.27 7.08 -1.43
CA MET A 755 -32.01 6.34 -2.44
C MET A 755 -33.54 6.51 -2.32
N ARG A 756 -34.09 6.55 -1.10
CA ARG A 756 -35.52 6.88 -0.90
C ARG A 756 -35.85 8.26 -1.47
N TRP A 757 -35.02 9.25 -1.17
CA TRP A 757 -35.18 10.61 -1.65
C TRP A 757 -35.16 10.69 -3.19
N PHE A 758 -34.23 9.98 -3.85
CA PHE A 758 -34.21 9.89 -5.31
C PHE A 758 -35.49 9.29 -5.88
N PHE A 759 -35.94 8.15 -5.35
CA PHE A 759 -37.16 7.51 -5.83
C PHE A 759 -38.42 8.35 -5.58
N ASP A 760 -38.52 9.07 -4.46
CA ASP A 760 -39.66 9.93 -4.13
C ASP A 760 -39.77 11.13 -5.10
N HIS A 761 -38.63 11.65 -5.56
CA HIS A 761 -38.59 12.65 -6.62
C HIS A 761 -38.83 12.05 -8.01
N TYR A 762 -38.32 10.85 -8.30
CA TYR A 762 -38.35 10.27 -9.65
C TYR A 762 -39.70 9.65 -10.03
N ALA A 763 -40.28 8.80 -9.18
CA ALA A 763 -41.41 7.96 -9.54
C ALA A 763 -42.41 7.76 -8.38
N ASP A 764 -43.71 7.81 -8.71
CA ASP A 764 -44.78 7.52 -7.76
C ASP A 764 -44.76 6.05 -7.32
N PRO A 765 -45.13 5.72 -6.07
CA PRO A 765 -45.01 4.35 -5.55
C PRO A 765 -45.73 3.29 -6.38
N ASP A 766 -46.84 3.63 -7.05
CA ASP A 766 -47.65 2.71 -7.84
C ASP A 766 -47.02 2.32 -9.19
N VAL A 767 -46.03 3.08 -9.66
CA VAL A 767 -45.31 2.80 -10.93
C VAL A 767 -43.90 2.26 -10.71
N ARG A 768 -43.44 2.09 -9.47
CA ARG A 768 -42.08 1.60 -9.17
C ARG A 768 -41.82 0.15 -9.59
N ASP A 769 -42.89 -0.62 -9.74
CA ASP A 769 -42.84 -1.99 -10.23
C ASP A 769 -42.87 -2.08 -11.78
N ASP A 770 -43.08 -0.95 -12.48
CA ASP A 770 -43.02 -0.91 -13.94
C ASP A 770 -41.63 -1.36 -14.42
N PRO A 771 -41.50 -2.30 -15.37
CA PRO A 771 -40.20 -2.75 -15.87
C PRO A 771 -39.32 -1.66 -16.49
N ARG A 772 -39.82 -0.44 -16.70
CA ARG A 772 -39.03 0.74 -17.09
C ARG A 772 -38.40 1.46 -15.89
N VAL A 773 -38.97 1.31 -14.68
CA VAL A 773 -38.37 1.78 -13.42
C VAL A 773 -37.54 0.68 -12.76
N ALA A 774 -38.04 -0.56 -12.79
CA ALA A 774 -37.38 -1.76 -12.26
C ALA A 774 -37.05 -2.76 -13.38
N PRO A 775 -36.02 -2.51 -14.21
CA PRO A 775 -35.57 -3.40 -15.29
C PRO A 775 -35.43 -4.88 -14.93
N LEU A 776 -35.04 -5.19 -13.68
CA LEU A 776 -34.95 -6.57 -13.16
C LEU A 776 -36.27 -7.34 -13.23
N ARG A 777 -37.40 -6.63 -13.23
CA ARG A 777 -38.76 -7.21 -13.31
C ARG A 777 -39.25 -7.40 -14.74
N THR A 778 -38.38 -7.22 -15.74
CA THR A 778 -38.72 -7.47 -17.15
C THR A 778 -39.00 -8.96 -17.35
N PRO A 779 -40.17 -9.35 -17.92
CA PRO A 779 -40.51 -10.76 -18.12
C PRO A 779 -39.59 -11.51 -19.10
N ASP A 780 -39.01 -10.79 -20.07
CA ASP A 780 -38.14 -11.37 -21.11
C ASP A 780 -36.89 -10.51 -21.34
N LEU A 781 -35.76 -11.02 -20.87
CA LEU A 781 -34.42 -10.44 -21.06
C LEU A 781 -33.66 -11.07 -22.23
N SER A 782 -34.25 -12.05 -22.94
CA SER A 782 -33.57 -12.72 -24.06
C SER A 782 -33.33 -11.76 -25.22
N GLY A 783 -32.26 -12.01 -25.98
CA GLY A 783 -31.90 -11.19 -27.14
C GLY A 783 -31.42 -9.76 -26.84
N LEU A 784 -31.22 -9.40 -25.56
CA LEU A 784 -30.52 -8.17 -25.21
C LEU A 784 -29.03 -8.26 -25.60
N PRO A 785 -28.36 -7.12 -25.85
CA PRO A 785 -26.95 -7.10 -26.22
C PRO A 785 -26.07 -7.62 -25.07
N PRO A 786 -24.88 -8.19 -25.38
CA PRO A 786 -23.88 -8.60 -24.40
C PRO A 786 -23.63 -7.52 -23.34
N ALA A 787 -23.43 -7.94 -22.09
CA ALA A 787 -23.39 -7.04 -20.96
C ALA A 787 -22.13 -7.24 -20.11
N ILE A 788 -21.60 -6.13 -19.59
CA ILE A 788 -20.83 -6.13 -18.35
C ILE A 788 -21.64 -5.43 -17.26
N VAL A 789 -21.83 -6.12 -16.13
CA VAL A 789 -22.50 -5.59 -14.94
C VAL A 789 -21.49 -5.51 -13.82
N VAL A 790 -21.33 -4.33 -13.22
CA VAL A 790 -20.41 -4.10 -12.12
C VAL A 790 -21.21 -3.75 -10.87
N SER A 791 -21.07 -4.52 -9.80
CA SER A 791 -21.61 -4.21 -8.48
C SER A 791 -20.48 -3.85 -7.52
N ALA A 792 -20.74 -3.00 -6.54
CA ALA A 792 -19.77 -2.64 -5.50
C ALA A 792 -20.15 -3.30 -4.17
N GLU A 793 -19.17 -3.76 -3.39
CA GLU A 793 -19.44 -4.50 -2.14
C GLU A 793 -20.17 -3.64 -1.10
N PHE A 794 -19.78 -2.37 -0.99
CA PHE A 794 -20.31 -1.37 -0.05
C PHE A 794 -21.26 -0.41 -0.77
N ASP A 795 -22.35 -0.96 -1.30
CA ASP A 795 -23.36 -0.26 -2.08
C ASP A 795 -24.76 -0.77 -1.69
N PRO A 796 -25.73 0.10 -1.36
CA PRO A 796 -27.14 -0.30 -1.23
C PRO A 796 -27.68 -1.06 -2.43
N LEU A 797 -27.21 -0.76 -3.65
CA LEU A 797 -27.70 -1.34 -4.90
C LEU A 797 -27.03 -2.67 -5.28
N ARG A 798 -26.09 -3.16 -4.45
CA ARG A 798 -25.32 -4.38 -4.75
C ARG A 798 -26.20 -5.56 -5.13
N ASP A 799 -27.19 -5.90 -4.30
CA ASP A 799 -27.98 -7.12 -4.46
C ASP A 799 -28.88 -7.07 -5.70
N GLU A 800 -29.39 -5.90 -6.09
CA GLU A 800 -30.20 -5.77 -7.31
C GLU A 800 -29.36 -5.83 -8.58
N GLY A 801 -28.16 -5.22 -8.57
CA GLY A 801 -27.20 -5.32 -9.67
C GLY A 801 -26.73 -6.77 -9.89
N ASP A 802 -26.43 -7.49 -8.81
CA ASP A 802 -26.09 -8.91 -8.83
C ASP A 802 -27.23 -9.76 -9.40
N ALA A 803 -28.46 -9.55 -8.91
CA ALA A 803 -29.64 -10.27 -9.40
C ALA A 803 -29.91 -10.02 -10.89
N TYR A 804 -29.64 -8.81 -11.40
CA TYR A 804 -29.80 -8.49 -12.81
C TYR A 804 -28.75 -9.16 -13.70
N ALA A 805 -27.49 -9.22 -13.25
CA ALA A 805 -26.44 -9.96 -13.96
C ALA A 805 -26.79 -11.46 -14.08
N GLU A 806 -27.28 -12.05 -12.99
CA GLU A 806 -27.75 -13.44 -12.96
C GLU A 806 -28.96 -13.65 -13.89
N ALA A 807 -29.91 -12.70 -13.92
CA ALA A 807 -31.09 -12.77 -14.77
C ALA A 807 -30.74 -12.68 -16.27
N LEU A 808 -29.79 -11.81 -16.65
CA LEU A 808 -29.28 -11.72 -18.03
C LEU A 808 -28.62 -13.03 -18.47
N ALA A 809 -27.73 -13.58 -17.62
CA ALA A 809 -27.07 -14.85 -17.90
C ALA A 809 -28.07 -16.01 -18.03
N ALA A 810 -29.08 -16.07 -17.15
CA ALA A 810 -30.15 -17.07 -17.20
C ALA A 810 -31.01 -16.95 -18.48
N ALA A 811 -31.16 -15.75 -19.02
CA ALA A 811 -31.86 -15.50 -20.29
C ALA A 811 -31.00 -15.76 -21.54
N GLY A 812 -29.76 -16.23 -21.38
CA GLY A 812 -28.84 -16.56 -22.47
C GLY A 812 -28.09 -15.35 -23.05
N VAL A 813 -28.09 -14.20 -22.38
CA VAL A 813 -27.32 -13.01 -22.77
C VAL A 813 -25.87 -13.20 -22.32
N PRO A 814 -24.86 -13.07 -23.20
CA PRO A 814 -23.46 -13.10 -22.79
C PRO A 814 -23.19 -12.00 -21.75
N THR A 815 -22.89 -12.40 -20.51
CA THR A 815 -22.83 -11.49 -19.36
C THR A 815 -21.53 -11.70 -18.59
N GLN A 816 -20.76 -10.62 -18.44
CA GLN A 816 -19.65 -10.52 -17.49
C GLN A 816 -20.16 -9.83 -16.23
N HIS A 817 -19.97 -10.45 -15.07
CA HIS A 817 -20.34 -9.88 -13.78
C HIS A 817 -19.09 -9.62 -12.95
N VAL A 818 -18.87 -8.35 -12.58
CA VAL A 818 -17.73 -7.91 -11.78
C VAL A 818 -18.22 -7.43 -10.42
N ARG A 819 -17.86 -8.17 -9.38
CA ARG A 819 -18.09 -7.76 -7.98
C ARG A 819 -16.87 -7.00 -7.47
N ALA A 820 -16.95 -5.68 -7.43
CA ALA A 820 -15.87 -4.79 -7.00
C ALA A 820 -15.73 -4.84 -5.47
N ARG A 821 -14.84 -5.73 -5.00
CA ARG A 821 -14.50 -5.91 -3.57
C ARG A 821 -13.91 -4.64 -2.96
N GLY A 822 -14.38 -4.26 -1.78
CA GLY A 822 -13.90 -3.10 -1.04
C GLY A 822 -14.27 -1.75 -1.63
N HIS A 823 -15.05 -1.73 -2.71
CA HIS A 823 -15.49 -0.51 -3.37
C HIS A 823 -16.87 -0.06 -2.89
N THR A 824 -17.11 1.25 -2.95
CA THR A 824 -18.42 1.88 -2.74
C THR A 824 -19.08 2.26 -4.06
N HIS A 825 -20.38 2.61 -4.00
CA HIS A 825 -21.19 3.06 -5.15
C HIS A 825 -20.51 4.15 -6.01
N LEU A 826 -19.85 5.12 -5.37
CA LEU A 826 -19.21 6.26 -6.06
C LEU A 826 -17.77 5.96 -6.49
N SER A 827 -17.09 5.02 -5.84
CA SER A 827 -15.63 4.90 -5.94
C SER A 827 -15.10 4.59 -7.34
N LEU A 828 -15.90 3.93 -8.19
CA LEU A 828 -15.47 3.55 -9.54
C LEU A 828 -15.42 4.74 -10.50
N SER A 829 -16.20 5.80 -10.27
CA SER A 829 -16.20 7.02 -11.09
C SER A 829 -15.12 8.03 -10.67
N MET A 830 -14.48 7.83 -9.51
CA MET A 830 -13.43 8.69 -8.96
C MET A 830 -12.06 8.42 -9.60
N VAL A 831 -11.92 8.70 -10.90
CA VAL A 831 -10.65 8.57 -11.64
C VAL A 831 -9.58 9.49 -11.03
N ASP A 832 -8.34 9.01 -10.98
CA ASP A 832 -7.16 9.67 -10.37
C ASP A 832 -7.26 10.01 -8.87
N VAL A 833 -8.36 9.62 -8.21
CA VAL A 833 -8.54 9.70 -6.76
C VAL A 833 -8.56 8.30 -6.14
N VAL A 834 -9.36 7.39 -6.72
CA VAL A 834 -9.43 5.97 -6.33
C VAL A 834 -8.66 5.14 -7.36
N VAL A 835 -7.40 4.87 -7.02
CA VAL A 835 -6.44 4.10 -7.82
C VAL A 835 -6.86 2.64 -7.91
N SER A 836 -7.36 2.06 -6.82
CA SER A 836 -7.85 0.68 -6.73
C SER A 836 -9.02 0.40 -7.69
N GLY A 837 -9.71 1.44 -8.18
CA GLY A 837 -10.78 1.30 -9.17
C GLY A 837 -10.27 1.09 -10.60
N ALA A 838 -8.99 1.37 -10.89
CA ALA A 838 -8.44 1.30 -12.25
C ALA A 838 -8.49 -0.11 -12.87
N PRO A 839 -8.21 -1.22 -12.16
CA PRO A 839 -8.39 -2.57 -12.68
C PRO A 839 -9.85 -2.91 -13.04
N ILE A 840 -10.83 -2.36 -12.30
CA ILE A 840 -12.26 -2.55 -12.61
C ILE A 840 -12.63 -1.75 -13.86
N ARG A 841 -12.18 -0.50 -13.97
CA ARG A 841 -12.35 0.31 -15.19
C ARG A 841 -11.69 -0.30 -16.42
N ALA A 842 -10.54 -0.97 -16.24
CA ALA A 842 -9.91 -1.75 -17.31
C ALA A 842 -10.81 -2.89 -17.79
N GLN A 843 -11.43 -3.66 -16.88
CA GLN A 843 -12.38 -4.71 -17.27
C GLN A 843 -13.61 -4.16 -18.00
N ILE A 844 -14.12 -2.99 -17.59
CA ILE A 844 -15.21 -2.29 -18.32
C ILE A 844 -14.76 -1.93 -19.73
N ALA A 845 -13.56 -1.38 -19.89
CA ALA A 845 -13.02 -1.03 -21.19
C ALA A 845 -12.77 -2.26 -22.08
N ASP A 846 -12.24 -3.35 -21.51
CA ASP A 846 -11.99 -4.61 -22.23
C ASP A 846 -13.29 -5.24 -22.73
N ALA A 847 -14.36 -5.19 -21.92
CA ALA A 847 -15.68 -5.63 -22.35
C ALA A 847 -16.24 -4.77 -23.50
N LEU A 848 -16.15 -3.44 -23.39
CA LEU A 848 -16.54 -2.52 -24.45
C LEU A 848 -15.77 -2.79 -25.76
N LEU A 849 -14.44 -2.98 -25.68
CA LEU A 849 -13.61 -3.37 -26.83
C LEU A 849 -14.06 -4.70 -27.42
N GLY A 850 -14.40 -5.67 -26.58
CA GLY A 850 -14.95 -6.97 -26.98
C GLY A 850 -16.26 -6.83 -27.76
N PHE A 851 -17.17 -5.95 -27.32
CA PHE A 851 -18.44 -5.68 -28.01
C PHE A 851 -18.25 -5.06 -29.40
N PHE A 852 -17.15 -4.34 -29.63
CA PHE A 852 -16.83 -3.73 -30.93
C PHE A 852 -16.05 -4.65 -31.88
N ALA A 853 -15.62 -5.82 -31.42
CA ALA A 853 -14.92 -6.77 -32.28
C ALA A 853 -15.86 -7.29 -33.38
N PRO A 854 -15.42 -7.35 -34.65
CA PRO A 854 -16.24 -7.92 -35.72
C PRO A 854 -16.49 -9.42 -35.42
N ASP A 855 -17.75 -9.83 -35.44
CA ASP A 855 -18.20 -11.17 -35.06
C ASP A 855 -17.40 -12.31 -35.70
N ALA A 856 -16.82 -13.17 -34.86
CA ALA A 856 -16.52 -14.57 -35.16
C ALA A 856 -17.82 -15.42 -35.31
N ALA A 857 -18.99 -14.80 -35.20
CA ALA A 857 -20.32 -15.42 -35.28
C ALA A 857 -20.87 -15.60 -36.71
N GLN A 858 -20.00 -15.79 -37.72
CA GLN A 858 -20.39 -16.33 -39.04
C GLN A 858 -19.75 -17.69 -39.39
N SER A 859 -18.95 -18.27 -38.49
CA SER A 859 -18.22 -19.52 -38.78
C SER A 859 -19.03 -20.82 -38.58
N THR A 860 -20.24 -20.78 -38.00
CA THR A 860 -20.99 -22.02 -37.67
C THR A 860 -22.20 -22.29 -38.57
N ALA A 861 -22.52 -21.41 -39.53
CA ALA A 861 -23.64 -21.60 -40.47
C ALA A 861 -23.22 -22.01 -41.89
N ALA A 862 -21.91 -22.10 -42.20
CA ALA A 862 -21.41 -22.37 -43.55
C ALA A 862 -20.73 -23.75 -43.75
N GLN A 863 -20.86 -24.68 -42.80
CA GLN A 863 -20.34 -26.06 -42.94
C GLN A 863 -21.43 -27.15 -42.93
N THR A 864 -22.65 -26.81 -43.35
CA THR A 864 -23.71 -27.80 -43.61
C THR A 864 -24.42 -27.58 -44.95
N VAL A 865 -23.68 -27.25 -46.01
CA VAL A 865 -24.05 -27.62 -47.40
C VAL A 865 -22.76 -27.78 -48.20
N GLY A 866 -22.39 -29.03 -48.50
CA GLY A 866 -21.20 -29.39 -49.29
C GLY A 866 -20.69 -30.77 -48.93
#